data_AF-A0A094AHJ3-F1
#
_entry.id   AF-A0A094AHJ3-F1
#
_cell.length_a   1.000
_cell.length_b   1.000
_cell.length_c   1.000
_cell.angle_alpha   90.00
_cell.angle_beta   90.00
_cell.angle_gamma   90.00
#
_symmetry.space_group_name_H-M   'P 1'
#
loop_
_entity.id
_entity.type
_entity.pdbx_description
1 polymer ?
#
loop_
_entity_poly.entity_id
_entity_poly.type
_entity_poly.pdbx_seq_one_letter_code
_entity_poly.pdbx_strand_id
1 'polypeptide(L)'
;MEVFQAQYIPDQEDPKPEHLFTGMTTKALISSWPPVGQVTETSNEKTPFTVLLETDEAGVSVSWEVAVWYSAGDSWKEIPLSREDAIDKPKSVESRFHLYFTGSLDTTSTVTFTIKFKKAGEETWRWIKEHQGIGDGVVIWKNQAIAATAVENLDELIGDLNSEFKVQKVRSQSSGTELWNVEAAVASAEGEKSTFSSSKIGKPWSGDFVRWFALIRTWTAWLAPRQGSSFELDKEAIVCSFLERRGGRHLVLLALSGIDDVSALFRSDAAGNITLEARNDGPKAGIARIIVALGNDFESANAAAMYQARDLVQNLSLATSEEKQELMALKDDIKPQWMENWFDGLTYCTWNGLGQNLTEEKIFNAVDTLAANNINISNLIIDDNWQSVETPAGSENQFQQTWLEFEANPAGFPDGLKHTITNIRSRHPNIQHIAVWHSLIGYWAGISPNGKIARDYKTVEVEREDSLPANLPMDGKMTLVAASDVGKFYNDFYDFLTDCGIDAVKTDSQYLLDTLTSASARASLTHAYLDAWTIAGLRHFSVKAISCMSQTPNIIFHSQLPSNRPPILVRNSDDFFPEIESSHAWHVFTNASNALLTQHLNVVPDFDMFMTVHEYSAFHAAARCVSGGPVYITDVPGEHNIALINQMTGPSPAGKSVIFRPSTFGKTRDPYQGYQDPVLLKISTYHGAAVTGTGMLGLFNTTSRPVNELLHISLFPGVVEAQLYVVRSHISGLVTPPLQVVDYRPESLIYASLDVRGYDILSAFPLRGFVRPSSEETLWVASLGLLGKMSGAAAVVSSEMTLLETGRIEIVSSLKALGVWGIYLSNLPSLKPSLESSILITILGQVIPFPAISINKHSPHVLEVDILRAWTELGLKAGYSNEVQVKLSILS
;
A
#
# COMPACT_ATOMS: atom_id res chain seq x y z
N MET A 1 16.79 -22.50 2.17
CA MET A 1 15.74 -21.53 2.56
C MET A 1 14.87 -21.11 1.38
N GLU A 2 15.41 -20.97 0.17
CA GLU A 2 14.67 -20.55 -1.05
C GLU A 2 13.40 -21.37 -1.39
N VAL A 3 13.30 -22.62 -0.94
CA VAL A 3 12.22 -23.55 -1.35
C VAL A 3 10.88 -23.32 -0.60
N PHE A 4 10.88 -22.66 0.57
CA PHE A 4 9.65 -22.53 1.37
C PHE A 4 8.76 -21.35 0.94
N GLN A 5 9.36 -20.19 0.68
CA GLN A 5 8.60 -18.95 0.48
C GLN A 5 8.06 -18.78 -0.94
N ALA A 6 8.65 -19.45 -1.93
CA ALA A 6 8.14 -19.48 -3.30
C ALA A 6 6.77 -20.18 -3.45
N GLN A 7 6.40 -21.09 -2.53
CA GLN A 7 5.20 -21.93 -2.65
C GLN A 7 3.88 -21.15 -2.57
N TYR A 8 3.89 -19.94 -2.01
CA TYR A 8 2.69 -19.14 -1.78
C TYR A 8 2.51 -18.02 -2.81
N ILE A 9 3.42 -17.93 -3.78
CA ILE A 9 3.33 -17.01 -4.91
C ILE A 9 2.50 -17.70 -5.99
N PRO A 10 1.37 -17.13 -6.44
CA PRO A 10 0.62 -17.69 -7.55
C PRO A 10 1.48 -17.73 -8.80
N ASP A 11 1.43 -18.85 -9.53
CA ASP A 11 2.02 -18.93 -10.87
C ASP A 11 1.42 -17.84 -11.75
N GLN A 12 2.26 -17.08 -12.44
CA GLN A 12 1.79 -16.13 -13.44
C GLN A 12 1.41 -16.91 -14.70
N GLU A 13 0.14 -16.85 -15.10
CA GLU A 13 -0.28 -17.50 -16.34
C GLU A 13 0.38 -16.76 -17.51
N ASP A 14 1.28 -17.45 -18.21
CA ASP A 14 2.09 -16.84 -19.25
C ASP A 14 1.44 -17.11 -20.62
N PRO A 15 0.72 -16.15 -21.22
CA PRO A 15 0.32 -16.29 -22.62
C PRO A 15 1.59 -16.17 -23.45
N LYS A 16 2.13 -17.31 -23.90
CA LYS A 16 3.34 -17.40 -24.75
C LYS A 16 3.47 -16.21 -25.70
N PRO A 17 4.43 -15.28 -25.49
CA PRO A 17 4.57 -14.04 -26.26
C PRO A 17 4.72 -14.28 -27.76
N GLU A 18 5.27 -15.45 -28.11
CA GLU A 18 5.56 -15.85 -29.49
C GLU A 18 4.31 -15.80 -30.38
N HIS A 19 3.09 -16.00 -29.87
CA HIS A 19 1.88 -16.02 -30.70
C HIS A 19 1.27 -14.63 -30.99
N LEU A 20 1.59 -13.60 -30.21
CA LEU A 20 0.93 -12.28 -30.35
C LEU A 20 1.45 -11.45 -31.53
N PHE A 21 2.68 -11.73 -31.98
CA PHE A 21 3.34 -10.93 -33.03
C PHE A 21 4.07 -11.74 -34.12
N THR A 22 4.14 -13.09 -34.04
CA THR A 22 4.75 -13.87 -35.13
C THR A 22 3.85 -13.86 -36.37
N GLY A 23 4.37 -13.29 -37.47
CA GLY A 23 3.71 -13.29 -38.79
C GLY A 23 2.85 -12.06 -39.12
N MET A 24 2.74 -11.07 -38.24
CA MET A 24 1.94 -9.87 -38.50
C MET A 24 2.73 -8.76 -39.21
N THR A 25 2.17 -8.23 -40.31
CA THR A 25 2.75 -7.13 -41.10
C THR A 25 2.43 -5.73 -40.57
N THR A 26 1.62 -5.59 -39.50
CA THR A 26 1.28 -4.29 -38.88
C THR A 26 0.89 -4.51 -37.42
N LYS A 27 1.56 -3.83 -36.47
CA LYS A 27 1.24 -3.93 -35.04
C LYS A 27 0.02 -3.05 -34.73
N ALA A 28 -1.00 -3.60 -34.07
CA ALA A 28 -2.15 -2.86 -33.57
C ALA A 28 -2.38 -3.22 -32.10
N LEU A 29 -2.35 -2.25 -31.18
CA LEU A 29 -2.69 -2.44 -29.77
C LEU A 29 -3.93 -1.61 -29.43
N ILE A 30 -4.92 -2.25 -28.81
CA ILE A 30 -6.20 -1.63 -28.47
C ILE A 30 -6.25 -1.36 -26.96
N SER A 31 -6.69 -0.16 -26.61
CA SER A 31 -7.09 0.23 -25.25
C SER A 31 -8.39 1.04 -25.31
N SER A 32 -9.14 1.14 -24.22
CA SER A 32 -10.43 1.84 -24.22
C SER A 32 -10.76 2.55 -22.91
N TRP A 33 -11.69 3.49 -23.00
CA TRP A 33 -12.46 4.05 -21.91
C TRP A 33 -13.95 3.91 -22.22
N PRO A 34 -14.80 3.33 -21.35
CA PRO A 34 -14.45 2.53 -20.19
C PRO A 34 -13.44 1.40 -20.52
N PRO A 35 -12.55 1.03 -19.57
CA PRO A 35 -11.54 0.01 -19.78
C PRO A 35 -12.15 -1.37 -20.06
N VAL A 36 -11.77 -1.95 -21.20
CA VAL A 36 -12.04 -3.35 -21.54
C VAL A 36 -11.27 -4.29 -20.60
N GLY A 37 -11.88 -5.42 -20.23
CA GLY A 37 -11.34 -6.36 -19.24
C GLY A 37 -11.53 -5.93 -17.78
N GLN A 38 -12.00 -4.71 -17.53
CA GLN A 38 -12.22 -4.15 -16.19
C GLN A 38 -13.70 -3.87 -15.94
N VAL A 39 -14.03 -3.56 -14.69
CA VAL A 39 -15.38 -3.14 -14.29
C VAL A 39 -15.38 -1.63 -14.10
N THR A 40 -16.32 -0.94 -14.73
CA THR A 40 -16.55 0.50 -14.57
C THR A 40 -17.96 0.71 -14.07
N GLU A 41 -18.13 1.59 -13.10
CA GLU A 41 -19.44 1.97 -12.60
C GLU A 41 -19.79 3.37 -13.08
N THR A 42 -21.04 3.59 -13.48
CA THR A 42 -21.49 4.88 -14.05
C THR A 42 -22.91 5.20 -13.63
N SER A 43 -23.18 6.49 -13.46
CA SER A 43 -24.52 7.06 -13.31
C SER A 43 -24.95 7.88 -14.55
N ASN A 44 -24.15 7.87 -15.62
CA ASN A 44 -24.50 8.51 -16.89
C ASN A 44 -25.37 7.58 -17.72
N GLU A 45 -26.61 7.99 -18.03
CA GLU A 45 -27.54 7.18 -18.85
C GLU A 45 -26.97 6.83 -20.21
N LYS A 46 -26.04 7.66 -20.69
CA LYS A 46 -25.30 7.48 -21.92
C LYS A 46 -23.81 7.49 -21.61
N THR A 47 -23.18 6.33 -21.70
CA THR A 47 -21.75 6.18 -21.43
C THR A 47 -20.94 6.47 -22.69
N PRO A 48 -20.02 7.46 -22.65
CA PRO A 48 -19.11 7.71 -23.74
C PRO A 48 -18.08 6.59 -23.86
N PHE A 49 -17.79 6.15 -25.08
CA PHE A 49 -16.77 5.17 -25.39
C PHE A 49 -15.68 5.81 -26.23
N THR A 50 -14.43 5.62 -25.82
CA THR A 50 -13.24 5.98 -26.58
C THR A 50 -12.37 4.73 -26.71
N VAL A 51 -12.02 4.35 -27.93
CA VAL A 51 -11.08 3.27 -28.24
C VAL A 51 -9.85 3.88 -28.89
N LEU A 52 -8.69 3.61 -28.32
CA LEU A 52 -7.40 3.97 -28.88
C LEU A 52 -6.80 2.74 -29.56
N LEU A 53 -6.48 2.87 -30.84
CA LEU A 53 -5.67 1.94 -31.62
C LEU A 53 -4.27 2.54 -31.78
N GLU A 54 -3.28 1.92 -31.15
CA GLU A 54 -1.86 2.21 -31.34
C GLU A 54 -1.29 1.38 -32.49
N THR A 55 -0.57 2.03 -33.41
CA THR A 55 0.01 1.36 -34.59
C THR A 55 1.31 2.01 -35.06
N ASP A 56 1.98 1.39 -36.04
CA ASP A 56 3.16 1.93 -36.70
C ASP A 56 2.79 2.96 -37.79
N GLU A 57 3.79 3.61 -38.40
CA GLU A 57 3.56 4.64 -39.43
C GLU A 57 2.73 4.11 -40.62
N ALA A 58 2.94 2.85 -41.01
CA ALA A 58 2.18 2.22 -42.08
C ALA A 58 0.70 2.05 -41.70
N GLY A 59 0.42 1.73 -40.44
CA GLY A 59 -0.93 1.57 -39.89
C GLY A 59 -1.74 2.88 -39.80
N VAL A 60 -1.11 4.05 -39.74
CA VAL A 60 -1.82 5.35 -39.70
C VAL A 60 -2.57 5.63 -41.00
N SER A 61 -1.96 5.24 -42.12
CA SER A 61 -2.50 5.44 -43.47
C SER A 61 -3.60 4.41 -43.82
N VAL A 62 -3.76 3.38 -42.99
CA VAL A 62 -4.80 2.38 -43.15
C VAL A 62 -6.14 2.92 -42.63
N SER A 63 -7.20 2.68 -43.39
CA SER A 63 -8.57 2.91 -42.92
C SER A 63 -8.96 1.77 -42.00
N TRP A 64 -9.15 2.04 -40.71
CA TRP A 64 -9.56 1.05 -39.71
C TRP A 64 -11.06 1.18 -39.42
N GLU A 65 -11.72 0.04 -39.23
CA GLU A 65 -13.07 -0.06 -38.71
C GLU A 65 -12.99 -0.63 -37.29
N VAL A 66 -13.60 0.05 -36.32
CA VAL A 66 -13.59 -0.32 -34.90
C VAL A 66 -15.01 -0.30 -34.38
N ALA A 67 -15.41 -1.31 -33.60
CA ALA A 67 -16.74 -1.41 -33.03
C ALA A 67 -16.71 -1.96 -31.60
N VAL A 68 -17.63 -1.45 -30.78
CA VAL A 68 -17.97 -2.04 -29.47
C VAL A 68 -19.04 -3.09 -29.71
N TRP A 69 -18.82 -4.29 -29.21
CA TRP A 69 -19.78 -5.39 -29.21
C TRP A 69 -20.25 -5.59 -27.78
N TYR A 70 -21.55 -5.53 -27.50
CA TYR A 70 -22.05 -5.48 -26.12
C TYR A 70 -23.36 -6.25 -25.90
N SER A 71 -23.64 -6.65 -24.66
CA SER A 71 -24.90 -7.26 -24.23
C SER A 71 -25.32 -6.76 -22.84
N ALA A 72 -26.63 -6.53 -22.69
CA ALA A 72 -27.29 -6.15 -21.43
C ALA A 72 -28.07 -7.33 -20.77
N GLY A 73 -27.74 -8.57 -21.15
CA GLY A 73 -28.47 -9.79 -20.74
C GLY A 73 -29.27 -10.46 -21.87
N ASP A 74 -29.41 -9.80 -23.02
CA ASP A 74 -30.04 -10.32 -24.24
C ASP A 74 -28.98 -10.77 -25.28
N SER A 75 -29.37 -10.83 -26.56
CA SER A 75 -28.43 -10.99 -27.67
C SER A 75 -27.41 -9.85 -27.74
N TRP A 76 -26.19 -10.17 -28.15
CA TRP A 76 -25.14 -9.18 -28.35
C TRP A 76 -25.45 -8.27 -29.56
N LYS A 77 -25.08 -7.00 -29.44
CA LYS A 77 -25.30 -5.93 -30.43
C LYS A 77 -24.00 -5.22 -30.77
N GLU A 78 -23.98 -4.56 -31.92
CA GLU A 78 -22.84 -3.77 -32.40
C GLU A 78 -23.09 -2.27 -32.28
N ILE A 79 -22.05 -1.53 -31.92
CA ILE A 79 -21.96 -0.08 -32.13
C ILE A 79 -20.66 0.20 -32.89
N PRO A 80 -20.72 0.57 -34.19
CA PRO A 80 -19.55 1.06 -34.90
C PRO A 80 -19.10 2.40 -34.31
N LEU A 81 -17.80 2.59 -34.17
CA LEU A 81 -17.19 3.81 -33.65
C LEU A 81 -16.72 4.70 -34.79
N SER A 82 -16.72 6.01 -34.55
CA SER A 82 -16.29 7.02 -35.51
C SER A 82 -14.85 7.44 -35.21
N ARG A 83 -14.00 7.51 -36.25
CA ARG A 83 -12.63 8.00 -36.12
C ARG A 83 -12.63 9.50 -35.84
N GLU A 84 -11.83 9.95 -34.88
CA GLU A 84 -11.57 11.37 -34.62
C GLU A 84 -10.16 11.74 -35.06
N ASP A 85 -10.06 12.53 -36.13
CA ASP A 85 -8.78 12.89 -36.79
C ASP A 85 -8.06 14.08 -36.13
N ALA A 86 -8.64 14.69 -35.09
CA ALA A 86 -8.20 15.98 -34.56
C ALA A 86 -7.80 15.89 -33.09
N ILE A 87 -6.56 15.47 -32.81
CA ILE A 87 -5.96 15.72 -31.49
C ILE A 87 -4.51 16.16 -31.69
N ASP A 88 -4.20 17.34 -31.17
CA ASP A 88 -2.84 17.88 -31.07
C ASP A 88 -1.93 16.84 -30.42
N LYS A 89 -0.97 16.37 -31.22
CA LYS A 89 -0.14 15.20 -30.92
C LYS A 89 0.68 15.45 -29.64
N PRO A 90 0.59 14.62 -28.58
CA PRO A 90 1.77 14.38 -27.78
C PRO A 90 2.82 13.80 -28.73
N LYS A 91 4.03 14.34 -28.74
CA LYS A 91 5.16 13.66 -29.41
C LYS A 91 5.28 12.30 -28.74
N SER A 92 4.90 11.23 -29.44
CA SER A 92 5.17 9.89 -28.95
C SER A 92 6.66 9.79 -28.68
N VAL A 93 6.97 9.30 -27.48
CA VAL A 93 8.27 8.74 -27.21
C VAL A 93 8.25 7.43 -28.00
N GLU A 94 9.02 7.37 -29.09
CA GLU A 94 9.12 6.25 -30.05
C GLU A 94 8.09 6.22 -31.20
N SER A 95 8.43 5.50 -32.27
CA SER A 95 7.78 5.37 -33.59
C SER A 95 6.36 4.78 -33.60
N ARG A 96 5.51 5.14 -32.64
CA ARG A 96 4.14 4.66 -32.46
C ARG A 96 3.15 5.81 -32.63
N PHE A 97 1.99 5.51 -33.21
CA PHE A 97 0.95 6.47 -33.57
C PHE A 97 -0.40 6.05 -32.98
N HIS A 98 -1.20 7.05 -32.62
CA HIS A 98 -2.45 6.88 -31.90
C HIS A 98 -3.63 7.28 -32.78
N LEU A 99 -4.58 6.37 -32.96
CA LEU A 99 -5.85 6.61 -33.67
C LEU A 99 -7.01 6.45 -32.69
N TYR A 100 -7.83 7.48 -32.55
CA TYR A 100 -8.95 7.49 -31.60
C TYR A 100 -10.27 7.26 -32.32
N PHE A 101 -11.11 6.41 -31.72
CA PHE A 101 -12.43 6.08 -32.20
C PHE A 101 -13.44 6.29 -31.08
N THR A 102 -14.46 7.10 -31.32
CA THR A 102 -15.44 7.48 -30.31
C THR A 102 -16.84 7.00 -30.65
N GLY A 103 -17.64 6.82 -29.61
CA GLY A 103 -19.03 6.44 -29.69
C GLY A 103 -19.69 6.59 -28.34
N SER A 104 -20.93 6.15 -28.23
CA SER A 104 -21.67 6.20 -26.97
C SER A 104 -22.70 5.09 -26.92
N LEU A 105 -22.96 4.61 -25.71
CA LEU A 105 -23.88 3.52 -25.47
C LEU A 105 -24.90 3.94 -24.40
N ASP A 106 -26.17 3.66 -24.64
CA ASP A 106 -27.21 3.81 -23.62
C ASP A 106 -27.02 2.72 -22.55
N THR A 107 -26.74 3.15 -21.33
CA THR A 107 -26.41 2.33 -20.17
C THR A 107 -27.46 2.52 -19.09
N THR A 108 -28.67 2.00 -19.33
CA THR A 108 -29.76 1.98 -18.33
C THR A 108 -29.83 0.67 -17.54
N SER A 109 -28.92 -0.26 -17.84
CA SER A 109 -28.69 -1.51 -17.12
C SER A 109 -27.20 -1.88 -17.21
N THR A 110 -26.79 -2.89 -16.46
CA THR A 110 -25.43 -3.41 -16.54
C THR A 110 -25.16 -4.05 -17.89
N VAL A 111 -24.07 -3.62 -18.52
CA VAL A 111 -23.66 -4.08 -19.85
C VAL A 111 -22.30 -4.76 -19.77
N THR A 112 -22.18 -5.92 -20.39
CA THR A 112 -20.89 -6.54 -20.71
C THR A 112 -20.52 -6.18 -22.15
N PHE A 113 -19.26 -5.82 -22.40
CA PHE A 113 -18.80 -5.42 -23.73
C PHE A 113 -17.40 -5.95 -24.05
N THR A 114 -17.10 -6.03 -25.34
CA THR A 114 -15.78 -6.31 -25.89
C THR A 114 -15.54 -5.45 -27.13
N ILE A 115 -14.32 -5.46 -27.65
CA ILE A 115 -13.91 -4.63 -28.79
C ILE A 115 -13.47 -5.52 -29.95
N LYS A 116 -13.88 -5.11 -31.15
CA LYS A 116 -13.41 -5.71 -32.40
C LYS A 116 -12.96 -4.64 -33.38
N PHE A 117 -11.97 -4.99 -34.19
CA PHE A 117 -11.39 -4.11 -35.19
C PHE A 117 -10.95 -4.88 -36.43
N LYS A 118 -10.87 -4.19 -37.57
CA LYS A 118 -10.33 -4.72 -38.83
C LYS A 118 -9.87 -3.60 -39.75
N LYS A 119 -9.08 -3.94 -40.78
CA LYS A 119 -8.80 -2.99 -41.86
C LYS A 119 -10.02 -2.90 -42.77
N ALA A 120 -10.35 -1.71 -43.25
CA ALA A 120 -11.46 -1.51 -44.18
C ALA A 120 -11.26 -2.38 -45.44
N GLY A 121 -12.29 -3.14 -45.79
CA GLY A 121 -12.24 -4.11 -46.89
C GLY A 121 -11.80 -5.53 -46.49
N GLU A 122 -11.31 -5.75 -45.26
CA GLU A 122 -11.16 -7.12 -44.73
C GLU A 122 -12.55 -7.68 -44.36
N GLU A 123 -12.80 -8.96 -44.65
CA GLU A 123 -14.05 -9.63 -44.26
C GLU A 123 -14.06 -10.04 -42.78
N THR A 124 -12.89 -10.38 -42.23
CA THR A 124 -12.75 -10.95 -40.89
C THR A 124 -12.49 -9.88 -39.83
N TRP A 125 -13.32 -9.86 -38.79
CA TRP A 125 -13.09 -9.06 -37.58
C TRP A 125 -12.06 -9.73 -36.67
N ARG A 126 -11.20 -8.93 -36.03
CA ARG A 126 -10.31 -9.38 -34.96
C ARG A 126 -10.90 -8.96 -33.62
N TRP A 127 -10.93 -9.87 -32.67
CA TRP A 127 -11.46 -9.62 -31.33
C TRP A 127 -10.32 -9.37 -30.35
N ILE A 128 -10.48 -8.39 -29.46
CA ILE A 128 -9.44 -8.04 -28.48
C ILE A 128 -9.06 -9.21 -27.57
N LYS A 129 -10.01 -10.09 -27.25
CA LYS A 129 -9.75 -11.29 -26.45
C LYS A 129 -8.79 -12.26 -27.14
N GLU A 130 -8.94 -12.47 -28.45
CA GLU A 130 -8.06 -13.34 -29.23
C GLU A 130 -6.73 -12.64 -29.56
N HIS A 131 -6.81 -11.32 -29.83
CA HIS A 131 -5.69 -10.51 -30.30
C HIS A 131 -4.75 -10.06 -29.19
N GLN A 132 -5.27 -9.72 -28.02
CA GLN A 132 -4.53 -9.23 -26.86
C GLN A 132 -4.81 -10.05 -25.61
N GLY A 133 -5.64 -11.10 -25.60
CA GLY A 133 -5.93 -11.86 -24.36
C GLY A 133 -6.70 -11.08 -23.29
N ILE A 134 -7.25 -9.91 -23.61
CA ILE A 134 -8.02 -9.10 -22.65
C ILE A 134 -9.48 -9.57 -22.68
N GLY A 135 -10.03 -9.91 -21.50
CA GLY A 135 -11.41 -10.33 -21.35
C GLY A 135 -12.43 -9.21 -21.60
N ASP A 136 -13.70 -9.53 -21.39
CA ASP A 136 -14.78 -8.55 -21.55
C ASP A 136 -14.73 -7.48 -20.46
N GLY A 137 -15.04 -6.24 -20.82
CA GLY A 137 -15.31 -5.17 -19.87
C GLY A 137 -16.76 -5.20 -19.39
N VAL A 138 -17.02 -4.61 -18.22
CA VAL A 138 -18.37 -4.50 -17.67
C VAL A 138 -18.62 -3.05 -17.27
N VAL A 139 -19.73 -2.47 -17.74
CA VAL A 139 -20.24 -1.18 -17.29
C VAL A 139 -21.47 -1.43 -16.41
N ILE A 140 -21.34 -1.15 -15.12
CA ILE A 140 -22.44 -1.29 -14.15
C ILE A 140 -23.20 0.03 -14.07
N TRP A 141 -24.52 -0.05 -14.29
CA TRP A 141 -25.42 1.07 -14.08
C TRP A 141 -25.72 1.27 -12.59
N LYS A 142 -25.24 2.36 -12.00
CA LYS A 142 -25.59 2.77 -10.64
C LYS A 142 -26.97 3.41 -10.63
N ASN A 143 -27.99 2.57 -10.43
CA ASN A 143 -29.36 3.04 -10.27
C ASN A 143 -29.52 3.73 -8.91
N GLN A 144 -29.61 5.07 -8.91
CA GLN A 144 -29.76 5.87 -7.69
C GLN A 144 -30.99 5.48 -6.85
N ALA A 145 -32.06 4.97 -7.46
CA ALA A 145 -33.23 4.50 -6.72
C ALA A 145 -32.93 3.21 -5.93
N ILE A 146 -32.16 2.29 -6.51
CA ILE A 146 -31.72 1.05 -5.83
C ILE A 146 -30.72 1.39 -4.72
N ALA A 147 -29.77 2.29 -5.00
CA ALA A 147 -28.80 2.78 -4.01
C ALA A 147 -29.45 3.51 -2.82
N ALA A 148 -30.65 4.07 -3.01
CA ALA A 148 -31.43 4.73 -1.96
C ALA A 148 -32.43 3.80 -1.24
N THR A 149 -32.63 2.57 -1.74
CA THR A 149 -33.56 1.61 -1.14
C THR A 149 -32.91 0.93 0.06
N ALA A 150 -33.50 1.13 1.25
CA ALA A 150 -33.08 0.47 2.47
C ALA A 150 -33.38 -1.04 2.42
N VAL A 151 -32.45 -1.85 2.93
CA VAL A 151 -32.55 -3.31 2.99
C VAL A 151 -32.81 -3.71 4.45
N GLU A 152 -34.00 -4.20 4.77
CA GLU A 152 -34.33 -4.48 6.18
C GLU A 152 -33.71 -5.78 6.67
N ASN A 153 -33.72 -6.83 5.84
CA ASN A 153 -33.29 -8.16 6.26
C ASN A 153 -32.08 -8.65 5.44
N LEU A 154 -31.17 -9.37 6.10
CA LEU A 154 -29.94 -9.84 5.47
C LEU A 154 -30.18 -10.96 4.44
N ASP A 155 -31.25 -11.73 4.56
CA ASP A 155 -31.66 -12.77 3.61
C ASP A 155 -32.09 -12.20 2.24
N GLU A 156 -32.37 -10.90 2.16
CA GLU A 156 -32.56 -10.19 0.88
C GLU A 156 -31.24 -10.08 0.09
N LEU A 157 -30.09 -10.11 0.79
CA LEU A 157 -28.74 -9.99 0.22
C LEU A 157 -28.02 -11.33 0.13
N ILE A 158 -28.30 -12.27 1.03
CA ILE A 158 -27.64 -13.57 1.09
C ILE A 158 -28.70 -14.67 0.90
N GLY A 159 -28.69 -15.28 -0.29
CA GLY A 159 -29.53 -16.43 -0.60
C GLY A 159 -29.15 -17.64 0.23
N ASP A 160 -30.16 -18.41 0.64
CA ASP A 160 -30.03 -19.59 1.51
C ASP A 160 -29.37 -19.31 2.87
N LEU A 161 -29.62 -18.11 3.44
CA LEU A 161 -29.11 -17.71 4.74
C LEU A 161 -29.51 -18.72 5.83
N ASN A 162 -28.52 -19.33 6.49
CA ASN A 162 -28.78 -20.33 7.52
C ASN A 162 -29.48 -19.71 8.75
N SER A 163 -30.62 -20.28 9.15
CA SER A 163 -31.43 -19.83 10.28
C SER A 163 -30.77 -19.99 11.65
N GLU A 164 -29.66 -20.74 11.76
CA GLU A 164 -28.87 -20.86 12.98
C GLU A 164 -28.15 -19.56 13.36
N PHE A 165 -27.92 -18.67 12.38
CA PHE A 165 -27.29 -17.38 12.64
C PHE A 165 -28.28 -16.40 13.27
N LYS A 166 -27.85 -15.77 14.36
CA LYS A 166 -28.55 -14.64 14.93
C LYS A 166 -28.10 -13.38 14.21
N VAL A 167 -29.01 -12.77 13.46
CA VAL A 167 -28.76 -11.55 12.68
C VAL A 167 -29.37 -10.34 13.38
N GLN A 168 -28.59 -9.28 13.52
CA GLN A 168 -29.03 -8.00 14.07
C GLN A 168 -28.58 -6.85 13.18
N LYS A 169 -29.53 -6.13 12.59
CA LYS A 169 -29.26 -4.85 11.91
C LYS A 169 -28.80 -3.81 12.93
N VAL A 170 -27.75 -3.08 12.59
CA VAL A 170 -27.16 -2.03 13.43
C VAL A 170 -26.98 -0.75 12.63
N ARG A 171 -26.89 0.38 13.33
CA ARG A 171 -26.71 1.68 12.68
C ARG A 171 -25.27 1.84 12.23
N SER A 172 -25.06 2.10 10.94
CA SER A 172 -23.73 2.42 10.43
C SER A 172 -23.30 3.84 10.80
N GLN A 173 -22.00 4.01 11.05
CA GLN A 173 -21.35 5.31 11.20
C GLN A 173 -20.87 5.88 9.86
N SER A 174 -20.84 5.06 8.80
CA SER A 174 -20.44 5.46 7.44
C SER A 174 -21.67 5.85 6.62
N SER A 175 -21.59 6.96 5.89
CA SER A 175 -22.71 7.46 5.08
C SER A 175 -23.02 6.51 3.92
N GLY A 176 -24.31 6.35 3.57
CA GLY A 176 -24.71 5.53 2.44
C GLY A 176 -24.42 4.03 2.62
N THR A 177 -24.41 3.55 3.86
CA THR A 177 -24.16 2.14 4.17
C THR A 177 -25.18 1.56 5.16
N GLU A 178 -25.38 0.25 5.04
CA GLU A 178 -26.17 -0.58 5.94
C GLU A 178 -25.30 -1.66 6.56
N LEU A 179 -25.65 -2.12 7.76
CA LEU A 179 -24.73 -2.88 8.60
C LEU A 179 -25.49 -3.90 9.47
N TRP A 180 -24.95 -5.11 9.59
CA TRP A 180 -25.49 -6.19 10.41
C TRP A 180 -24.38 -6.87 11.22
N ASN A 181 -24.69 -7.20 12.47
CA ASN A 181 -23.93 -8.17 13.25
C ASN A 181 -24.57 -9.54 13.08
N VAL A 182 -23.75 -10.56 12.82
CA VAL A 182 -24.18 -11.94 12.62
C VAL A 182 -23.40 -12.82 13.59
N GLU A 183 -24.12 -13.61 14.39
CA GLU A 183 -23.56 -14.39 15.49
C GLU A 183 -23.90 -15.88 15.36
N ALA A 184 -22.93 -16.74 15.68
CA ALA A 184 -23.13 -18.19 15.82
C ALA A 184 -22.52 -18.70 17.13
N ALA A 185 -23.19 -19.63 17.80
CA ALA A 185 -22.70 -20.23 19.04
C ALA A 185 -21.57 -21.24 18.76
N VAL A 186 -20.54 -21.24 19.61
CA VAL A 186 -19.42 -22.18 19.56
C VAL A 186 -19.24 -22.80 20.94
N ALA A 187 -19.15 -24.12 21.02
CA ALA A 187 -18.96 -24.81 22.29
C ALA A 187 -17.57 -24.49 22.91
N SER A 188 -17.43 -24.68 24.22
CA SER A 188 -16.17 -24.47 24.96
C SER A 188 -15.07 -25.42 24.49
N ALA A 189 -13.81 -25.05 24.70
CA ALA A 189 -12.69 -25.98 24.62
C ALA A 189 -12.85 -27.15 25.63
N GLU A 190 -12.32 -28.32 25.28
CA GLU A 190 -12.29 -29.52 26.12
C GLU A 190 -10.89 -29.72 26.70
N GLY A 191 -10.63 -29.10 27.85
CA GLY A 191 -9.32 -29.11 28.49
C GLY A 191 -8.27 -28.42 27.60
N GLU A 192 -7.28 -29.19 27.13
CA GLU A 192 -6.21 -28.67 26.26
C GLU A 192 -6.59 -28.60 24.77
N LYS A 193 -7.77 -29.10 24.39
CA LYS A 193 -8.20 -29.18 22.99
C LYS A 193 -9.23 -28.11 22.67
N SER A 194 -8.99 -27.37 21.60
CA SER A 194 -9.95 -26.38 21.12
C SER A 194 -11.11 -27.02 20.40
N THR A 195 -12.24 -26.32 20.44
CA THR A 195 -13.45 -26.73 19.75
C THR A 195 -13.61 -25.96 18.46
N PHE A 196 -13.95 -26.67 17.39
CA PHE A 196 -14.16 -26.11 16.06
C PHE A 196 -15.60 -26.31 15.60
N SER A 197 -16.12 -25.36 14.84
CA SER A 197 -17.44 -25.46 14.20
C SER A 197 -17.41 -24.89 12.79
N SER A 198 -18.12 -25.53 11.86
CA SER A 198 -18.32 -25.06 10.49
C SER A 198 -19.80 -24.86 10.22
N SER A 199 -20.19 -23.67 9.74
CA SER A 199 -21.59 -23.33 9.47
C SER A 199 -21.72 -22.62 8.13
N LYS A 200 -22.64 -23.07 7.27
CA LYS A 200 -22.92 -22.44 5.96
C LYS A 200 -23.62 -21.10 6.16
N ILE A 201 -23.07 -20.00 5.65
CA ILE A 201 -23.71 -18.67 5.66
C ILE A 201 -24.70 -18.56 4.49
N GLY A 202 -24.26 -18.81 3.25
CA GLY A 202 -25.10 -18.67 2.05
C GLY A 202 -24.36 -17.98 0.89
N LYS A 203 -25.11 -17.48 -0.10
CA LYS A 203 -24.55 -16.84 -1.31
C LYS A 203 -24.97 -15.37 -1.44
N PRO A 204 -24.02 -14.43 -1.58
CA PRO A 204 -24.33 -13.05 -1.97
C PRO A 204 -25.14 -13.00 -3.26
N TRP A 205 -26.30 -12.36 -3.21
CA TRP A 205 -27.29 -12.26 -4.28
C TRP A 205 -27.58 -13.59 -5.00
N SER A 206 -27.59 -14.70 -4.25
CA SER A 206 -27.78 -16.05 -4.79
C SER A 206 -26.75 -16.43 -5.89
N GLY A 207 -25.59 -15.78 -5.89
CA GLY A 207 -24.52 -15.94 -6.88
C GLY A 207 -24.55 -14.91 -8.03
N ASP A 208 -25.52 -13.99 -8.07
CA ASP A 208 -25.62 -12.95 -9.13
C ASP A 208 -24.78 -11.70 -8.82
N PHE A 209 -23.47 -11.87 -8.67
CA PHE A 209 -22.49 -10.78 -8.56
C PHE A 209 -21.60 -10.70 -9.80
N VAL A 210 -20.82 -9.62 -9.93
CA VAL A 210 -19.91 -9.39 -11.07
C VAL A 210 -18.51 -9.92 -10.80
N ARG A 211 -17.94 -9.50 -9.66
CA ARG A 211 -16.62 -9.91 -9.19
C ARG A 211 -16.64 -9.99 -7.65
N TRP A 212 -15.67 -10.70 -7.10
CA TRP A 212 -15.43 -10.78 -5.66
C TRP A 212 -13.96 -10.54 -5.34
N PHE A 213 -13.70 -10.21 -4.07
CA PHE A 213 -12.40 -9.99 -3.47
C PHE A 213 -12.36 -10.65 -2.09
N ALA A 214 -11.25 -11.24 -1.69
CA ALA A 214 -11.02 -11.65 -0.31
C ALA A 214 -9.57 -11.45 0.11
N LEU A 215 -9.36 -11.32 1.42
CA LEU A 215 -8.04 -11.44 2.04
C LEU A 215 -7.95 -12.79 2.76
N ILE A 216 -7.22 -13.71 2.16
CA ILE A 216 -6.95 -15.05 2.70
C ILE A 216 -5.69 -15.06 3.56
N ARG A 217 -5.58 -16.05 4.44
CA ARG A 217 -4.35 -16.40 5.15
C ARG A 217 -3.49 -17.26 4.22
N THR A 218 -2.59 -16.64 3.45
CA THR A 218 -1.75 -17.38 2.50
C THR A 218 -0.85 -18.39 3.23
N TRP A 219 -0.43 -18.05 4.44
CA TRP A 219 -0.05 -18.98 5.50
C TRP A 219 -0.26 -18.27 6.84
N THR A 220 0.10 -18.91 7.95
CA THR A 220 -0.30 -18.43 9.30
C THR A 220 0.06 -16.96 9.55
N ALA A 221 1.22 -16.51 9.07
CA ALA A 221 1.76 -15.17 9.31
C ALA A 221 1.15 -14.05 8.45
N TRP A 222 0.70 -14.35 7.23
CA TRP A 222 0.44 -13.34 6.20
C TRP A 222 -0.91 -13.49 5.51
N LEU A 223 -1.49 -12.33 5.20
CA LEU A 223 -2.64 -12.20 4.35
C LEU A 223 -2.23 -12.00 2.89
N ALA A 224 -3.06 -12.48 1.97
CA ALA A 224 -2.93 -12.22 0.55
C ALA A 224 -4.29 -12.11 -0.15
N PRO A 225 -4.37 -11.36 -1.25
CA PRO A 225 -5.61 -11.20 -1.99
C PRO A 225 -6.01 -12.46 -2.79
N ARG A 226 -7.31 -12.65 -2.95
CA ARG A 226 -7.95 -13.49 -3.97
C ARG A 226 -9.08 -12.71 -4.63
N GLN A 227 -9.29 -12.96 -5.91
CA GLN A 227 -10.33 -12.33 -6.72
C GLN A 227 -10.84 -13.30 -7.77
N GLY A 228 -12.03 -13.03 -8.29
CA GLY A 228 -12.55 -13.77 -9.43
C GLY A 228 -13.97 -13.36 -9.79
N SER A 229 -14.55 -14.08 -10.74
CA SER A 229 -15.96 -13.96 -11.14
C SER A 229 -16.85 -15.09 -10.59
N SER A 230 -16.25 -16.17 -10.08
CA SER A 230 -16.91 -17.25 -9.36
C SER A 230 -16.24 -17.44 -8.01
N PHE A 231 -17.03 -17.46 -6.94
CA PHE A 231 -16.51 -17.43 -5.57
C PHE A 231 -15.96 -18.79 -5.15
N GLU A 232 -14.66 -18.82 -4.87
CA GLU A 232 -13.94 -19.96 -4.35
C GLU A 232 -12.74 -19.46 -3.53
N LEU A 233 -12.56 -20.02 -2.34
CA LEU A 233 -11.44 -19.75 -1.46
C LEU A 233 -10.57 -21.00 -1.36
N ASP A 234 -9.30 -20.86 -1.69
CA ASP A 234 -8.27 -21.89 -1.52
C ASP A 234 -7.82 -22.02 -0.05
N LYS A 235 -7.98 -20.95 0.75
CA LYS A 235 -7.62 -20.88 2.17
C LYS A 235 -8.60 -20.02 2.95
N GLU A 236 -8.47 -20.02 4.26
CA GLU A 236 -9.32 -19.23 5.17
C GLU A 236 -9.18 -17.73 4.91
N ALA A 237 -10.30 -17.03 4.77
CA ALA A 237 -10.35 -15.57 4.61
C ALA A 237 -10.81 -14.84 5.86
N ILE A 238 -10.32 -13.61 6.04
CA ILE A 238 -10.74 -12.72 7.13
C ILE A 238 -11.78 -11.69 6.64
N VAL A 239 -11.68 -11.31 5.36
CA VAL A 239 -12.57 -10.36 4.68
C VAL A 239 -12.97 -10.98 3.35
N CYS A 240 -14.26 -10.88 3.00
CA CYS A 240 -14.78 -11.15 1.67
C CYS A 240 -15.61 -9.95 1.20
N SER A 241 -15.54 -9.61 -0.10
CA SER A 241 -16.36 -8.57 -0.69
C SER A 241 -16.88 -8.97 -2.07
N PHE A 242 -18.09 -8.50 -2.40
CA PHE A 242 -18.80 -8.83 -3.63
C PHE A 242 -19.40 -7.58 -4.27
N LEU A 243 -19.25 -7.45 -5.58
CA LEU A 243 -19.82 -6.36 -6.38
C LEU A 243 -21.13 -6.77 -7.03
N GLU A 244 -22.22 -6.11 -6.65
CA GLU A 244 -23.56 -6.40 -7.15
C GLU A 244 -23.69 -6.12 -8.65
N ARG A 245 -24.27 -7.07 -9.39
CA ARG A 245 -24.57 -6.87 -10.81
C ARG A 245 -25.65 -5.84 -11.06
N ARG A 246 -26.65 -5.76 -10.18
CA ARG A 246 -27.85 -4.92 -10.30
C ARG A 246 -27.76 -3.72 -9.35
N GLY A 247 -27.06 -2.67 -9.76
CA GLY A 247 -27.03 -1.41 -9.03
C GLY A 247 -25.66 -0.99 -8.49
N GLY A 248 -24.64 -1.85 -8.59
CA GLY A 248 -23.27 -1.50 -8.21
C GLY A 248 -23.09 -1.25 -6.71
N ARG A 249 -23.85 -1.96 -5.86
CA ARG A 249 -23.61 -1.97 -4.42
C ARG A 249 -22.53 -2.98 -4.08
N HIS A 250 -21.85 -2.76 -2.95
CA HIS A 250 -20.75 -3.57 -2.47
C HIS A 250 -21.15 -4.22 -1.15
N LEU A 251 -21.06 -5.54 -1.08
CA LEU A 251 -21.27 -6.30 0.15
C LEU A 251 -19.89 -6.66 0.71
N VAL A 252 -19.59 -6.30 1.96
CA VAL A 252 -18.35 -6.64 2.67
C VAL A 252 -18.71 -7.49 3.89
N LEU A 253 -18.05 -8.62 4.05
CA LEU A 253 -18.15 -9.50 5.21
C LEU A 253 -16.79 -9.53 5.92
N LEU A 254 -16.78 -9.32 7.23
CA LEU A 254 -15.60 -9.31 8.08
C LEU A 254 -15.78 -10.30 9.23
N ALA A 255 -14.91 -11.29 9.35
CA ALA A 255 -14.92 -12.25 10.45
C ALA A 255 -14.05 -11.74 11.62
N LEU A 256 -14.62 -11.61 12.81
CA LEU A 256 -13.92 -11.12 13.99
C LEU A 256 -13.28 -12.26 14.79
N SER A 257 -12.07 -12.03 15.28
CA SER A 257 -11.34 -12.97 16.14
C SER A 257 -10.79 -12.30 17.39
N GLY A 258 -10.45 -13.09 18.41
CA GLY A 258 -9.80 -12.63 19.64
C GLY A 258 -10.74 -12.11 20.73
N ILE A 259 -12.06 -12.11 20.49
CA ILE A 259 -13.06 -11.75 21.51
C ILE A 259 -13.51 -13.03 22.23
N ASP A 260 -13.39 -13.05 23.56
CA ASP A 260 -13.77 -14.20 24.41
C ASP A 260 -13.08 -15.52 23.99
N ASP A 261 -11.82 -15.46 23.55
CA ASP A 261 -11.03 -16.60 23.05
C ASP A 261 -11.63 -17.32 21.83
N VAL A 262 -12.54 -16.65 21.10
CA VAL A 262 -13.14 -17.17 19.85
C VAL A 262 -12.51 -16.50 18.64
N SER A 263 -12.11 -17.31 17.67
CA SER A 263 -11.68 -16.89 16.34
C SER A 263 -12.70 -17.31 15.28
N ALA A 264 -12.87 -16.49 14.25
CA ALA A 264 -13.76 -16.74 13.13
C ALA A 264 -13.08 -16.40 11.80
N LEU A 265 -13.31 -17.25 10.80
CA LEU A 265 -12.74 -17.17 9.45
C LEU A 265 -13.77 -17.63 8.41
N PHE A 266 -13.59 -17.23 7.16
CA PHE A 266 -14.42 -17.69 6.05
C PHE A 266 -13.74 -18.78 5.22
N ARG A 267 -14.52 -19.73 4.73
CA ARG A 267 -14.16 -20.65 3.64
C ARG A 267 -15.26 -20.64 2.58
N SER A 268 -15.07 -21.40 1.50
CA SER A 268 -16.12 -21.69 0.53
C SER A 268 -16.39 -23.19 0.43
N ASP A 269 -17.63 -23.57 0.19
CA ASP A 269 -17.97 -24.94 -0.20
C ASP A 269 -17.95 -25.14 -1.72
N ALA A 270 -18.07 -26.39 -2.17
CA ALA A 270 -18.07 -26.74 -3.59
C ALA A 270 -19.25 -26.16 -4.39
N ALA A 271 -20.29 -25.66 -3.71
CA ALA A 271 -21.41 -24.99 -4.34
C ALA A 271 -21.21 -23.47 -4.41
N GLY A 272 -20.11 -22.92 -3.91
CA GLY A 272 -19.82 -21.49 -3.87
C GLY A 272 -20.57 -20.73 -2.77
N ASN A 273 -21.02 -21.42 -1.72
CA ASN A 273 -21.51 -20.75 -0.51
C ASN A 273 -20.33 -20.28 0.35
N ILE A 274 -20.51 -19.17 1.05
CA ILE A 274 -19.61 -18.77 2.13
C ILE A 274 -19.89 -19.67 3.35
N THR A 275 -18.85 -20.21 3.96
CA THR A 275 -18.92 -20.93 5.24
C THR A 275 -18.13 -20.18 6.31
N LEU A 276 -18.62 -20.24 7.55
CA LEU A 276 -17.95 -19.74 8.74
C LEU A 276 -17.22 -20.89 9.42
N GLU A 277 -15.89 -20.77 9.55
CA GLU A 277 -15.07 -21.63 10.39
C GLU A 277 -14.76 -20.89 11.69
N ALA A 278 -15.17 -21.47 12.82
CA ALA A 278 -14.90 -20.89 14.13
C ALA A 278 -14.09 -21.83 15.01
N ARG A 279 -13.23 -21.24 15.85
CA ARG A 279 -12.41 -21.93 16.86
C ARG A 279 -12.64 -21.27 18.21
N ASN A 280 -12.88 -22.06 19.25
CA ASN A 280 -12.95 -21.58 20.63
C ASN A 280 -11.83 -22.21 21.45
N ASP A 281 -10.98 -21.35 22.02
CA ASP A 281 -9.84 -21.72 22.86
C ASP A 281 -10.16 -21.58 24.36
N GLY A 282 -11.30 -20.96 24.70
CA GLY A 282 -11.71 -20.66 26.05
C GLY A 282 -12.47 -21.80 26.76
N PRO A 283 -12.48 -21.82 28.11
CA PRO A 283 -13.13 -22.86 28.91
C PRO A 283 -14.67 -22.72 28.96
N LYS A 284 -15.24 -21.74 28.26
CA LYS A 284 -16.68 -21.45 28.22
C LYS A 284 -17.16 -21.44 26.77
N ALA A 285 -18.44 -21.76 26.58
CA ALA A 285 -19.07 -21.57 25.26
C ALA A 285 -18.99 -20.09 24.88
N GLY A 286 -18.73 -19.83 23.60
CA GLY A 286 -18.48 -18.51 23.06
C GLY A 286 -19.34 -18.22 21.83
N ILE A 287 -19.06 -17.07 21.19
CA ILE A 287 -19.81 -16.59 20.04
C ILE A 287 -18.83 -16.21 18.93
N ALA A 288 -18.97 -16.85 17.77
CA ALA A 288 -18.33 -16.44 16.54
C ALA A 288 -19.10 -15.25 15.94
N ARG A 289 -18.39 -14.21 15.53
CA ARG A 289 -18.97 -12.92 15.13
C ARG A 289 -18.54 -12.53 13.73
N ILE A 290 -19.50 -12.16 12.90
CA ILE A 290 -19.32 -11.62 11.56
C ILE A 290 -19.99 -10.25 11.50
N ILE A 291 -19.35 -9.31 10.83
CA ILE A 291 -19.96 -8.04 10.45
C ILE A 291 -20.22 -8.10 8.95
N VAL A 292 -21.43 -7.72 8.54
CA VAL A 292 -21.81 -7.58 7.14
C VAL A 292 -22.17 -6.12 6.88
N ALA A 293 -21.55 -5.50 5.87
CA ALA A 293 -21.79 -4.13 5.47
C ALA A 293 -22.17 -4.08 3.98
N LEU A 294 -23.23 -3.33 3.66
CA LEU A 294 -23.63 -2.99 2.30
C LEU A 294 -23.35 -1.50 2.07
N GLY A 295 -22.76 -1.13 0.93
CA GLY A 295 -22.52 0.27 0.60
C GLY A 295 -22.58 0.58 -0.89
N ASN A 296 -22.70 1.86 -1.22
CA ASN A 296 -22.73 2.35 -2.61
C ASN A 296 -21.34 2.39 -3.28
N ASP A 297 -20.29 2.21 -2.49
CA ASP A 297 -18.91 2.03 -2.93
C ASP A 297 -18.18 1.11 -1.93
N PHE A 298 -17.11 0.48 -2.40
CA PHE A 298 -16.33 -0.46 -1.59
C PHE A 298 -15.74 0.18 -0.32
N GLU A 299 -15.17 1.39 -0.45
CA GLU A 299 -14.45 2.05 0.64
C GLU A 299 -15.39 2.38 1.80
N SER A 300 -16.59 2.89 1.50
CA SER A 300 -17.61 3.18 2.50
C SER A 300 -18.10 1.92 3.20
N ALA A 301 -18.35 0.83 2.47
CA ALA A 301 -18.78 -0.46 3.02
C ALA A 301 -17.69 -1.09 3.91
N ASN A 302 -16.45 -1.08 3.44
CA ASN A 302 -15.30 -1.60 4.18
C ASN A 302 -15.05 -0.78 5.47
N ALA A 303 -15.11 0.56 5.37
CA ALA A 303 -15.02 1.43 6.53
C ALA A 303 -16.14 1.17 7.55
N ALA A 304 -17.39 0.97 7.10
CA ALA A 304 -18.51 0.63 7.98
C ALA A 304 -18.26 -0.67 8.77
N ALA A 305 -17.78 -1.71 8.08
CA ALA A 305 -17.45 -2.98 8.72
C ALA A 305 -16.34 -2.82 9.77
N MET A 306 -15.26 -2.09 9.42
CA MET A 306 -14.12 -1.86 10.30
C MET A 306 -14.44 -0.97 11.50
N TYR A 307 -15.33 0.02 11.34
CA TYR A 307 -15.78 0.86 12.45
C TYR A 307 -16.61 0.08 13.46
N GLN A 308 -17.53 -0.75 12.96
CA GLN A 308 -18.30 -1.65 13.82
C GLN A 308 -17.41 -2.70 14.52
N ALA A 309 -16.38 -3.21 13.84
CA ALA A 309 -15.41 -4.11 14.44
C ALA A 309 -14.72 -3.45 15.63
N ARG A 310 -14.30 -2.18 15.45
CA ARG A 310 -13.64 -1.42 16.51
C ARG A 310 -14.56 -1.19 17.69
N ASP A 311 -15.82 -0.85 17.46
CA ASP A 311 -16.81 -0.68 18.52
C ASP A 311 -17.02 -1.98 19.31
N LEU A 312 -17.15 -3.12 18.63
CA LEU A 312 -17.33 -4.42 19.29
C LEU A 312 -16.09 -4.83 20.08
N VAL A 313 -14.91 -4.73 19.49
CA VAL A 313 -13.65 -5.06 20.17
C VAL A 313 -13.43 -4.16 21.38
N GLN A 314 -13.66 -2.85 21.28
CA GLN A 314 -13.43 -1.93 22.40
C GLN A 314 -14.42 -2.12 23.55
N ASN A 315 -15.69 -2.40 23.25
CA ASN A 315 -16.73 -2.60 24.26
C ASN A 315 -16.64 -3.98 24.94
N LEU A 316 -16.16 -5.00 24.23
CA LEU A 316 -16.10 -6.38 24.72
C LEU A 316 -14.70 -6.81 25.19
N SER A 317 -13.64 -6.05 24.85
CA SER A 317 -12.28 -6.36 25.28
C SER A 317 -12.13 -6.26 26.80
N LEU A 318 -11.75 -7.37 27.40
CA LEU A 318 -11.56 -7.61 28.83
C LEU A 318 -10.26 -7.02 29.40
N ALA A 319 -9.46 -6.26 28.64
CA ALA A 319 -8.20 -5.72 29.17
C ALA A 319 -8.45 -5.03 30.52
N THR A 320 -7.64 -5.42 31.52
CA THR A 320 -7.87 -5.03 32.90
C THR A 320 -7.84 -3.50 32.99
N SER A 321 -8.62 -2.94 33.91
CA SER A 321 -8.68 -1.47 34.06
C SER A 321 -7.30 -0.85 34.31
N GLU A 322 -6.34 -1.61 34.84
CA GLU A 322 -4.97 -1.16 35.12
C GLU A 322 -4.11 -1.09 33.85
N GLU A 323 -4.08 -2.12 33.01
CA GLU A 323 -3.33 -2.11 31.73
C GLU A 323 -3.87 -1.03 30.78
N LYS A 324 -5.20 -0.87 30.73
CA LYS A 324 -5.82 0.20 29.94
C LYS A 324 -5.40 1.58 30.43
N GLN A 325 -5.31 1.80 31.75
CA GLN A 325 -4.88 3.07 32.33
C GLN A 325 -3.40 3.35 32.04
N GLU A 326 -2.54 2.34 32.14
CA GLU A 326 -1.12 2.48 31.83
C GLU A 326 -0.88 2.82 30.36
N LEU A 327 -1.56 2.15 29.42
CA LEU A 327 -1.48 2.46 27.99
C LEU A 327 -1.90 3.90 27.68
N MET A 328 -2.96 4.39 28.35
CA MET A 328 -3.39 5.79 28.20
C MET A 328 -2.34 6.77 28.71
N ALA A 329 -1.74 6.51 29.87
CA ALA A 329 -0.70 7.39 30.43
C ALA A 329 0.53 7.47 29.51
N LEU A 330 1.00 6.33 28.98
CA LEU A 330 2.16 6.29 28.08
C LEU A 330 1.90 6.99 26.75
N LYS A 331 0.66 6.98 26.27
CA LYS A 331 0.28 7.66 25.01
C LYS A 331 0.47 9.18 25.09
N ASP A 332 0.14 9.79 26.23
CA ASP A 332 0.21 11.24 26.41
C ASP A 332 1.66 11.75 26.49
N ASP A 333 2.64 10.87 26.79
CA ASP A 333 4.07 11.20 26.87
C ASP A 333 4.80 11.21 25.50
N ILE A 334 4.13 10.84 24.41
CA ILE A 334 4.76 10.72 23.08
C ILE A 334 4.97 12.09 22.41
N LYS A 335 6.24 12.38 22.06
CA LYS A 335 6.63 13.65 21.43
C LYS A 335 6.57 13.60 19.90
N PRO A 336 6.01 14.63 19.22
CA PRO A 336 5.93 14.67 17.75
C PRO A 336 7.27 14.55 17.00
N GLN A 337 8.35 15.06 17.58
CA GLN A 337 9.70 15.08 16.99
C GLN A 337 10.28 13.67 16.75
N TRP A 338 9.80 12.65 17.49
CA TRP A 338 10.23 11.26 17.31
C TRP A 338 9.57 10.60 16.08
N MET A 339 8.37 11.04 15.70
CA MET A 339 7.64 10.47 14.57
C MET A 339 8.26 10.88 13.23
N GLU A 340 8.70 12.13 13.10
CA GLU A 340 9.27 12.69 11.87
C GLU A 340 10.51 11.92 11.41
N ASN A 341 11.49 11.67 12.29
CA ASN A 341 12.74 11.02 11.89
C ASN A 341 12.61 9.49 11.74
N TRP A 342 11.67 8.87 12.45
CA TRP A 342 11.43 7.43 12.37
C TRP A 342 10.70 7.05 11.06
N PHE A 343 9.54 7.66 10.79
CA PHE A 343 8.74 7.31 9.62
C PHE A 343 9.24 7.92 8.32
N ASP A 344 9.84 9.12 8.38
CA ASP A 344 10.23 9.87 7.18
C ASP A 344 11.74 9.83 6.88
N GLY A 345 12.53 9.11 7.69
CA GLY A 345 13.95 8.90 7.47
C GLY A 345 14.24 7.75 6.51
N LEU A 346 15.27 7.87 5.67
CA LEU A 346 15.78 6.72 4.92
C LEU A 346 16.42 5.72 5.90
N THR A 347 16.03 4.45 5.80
CA THR A 347 16.50 3.37 6.67
C THR A 347 17.38 2.38 5.92
N TYR A 348 18.40 1.85 6.56
CA TYR A 348 19.14 0.67 6.09
C TYR A 348 18.82 -0.55 6.96
N CYS A 349 18.52 -1.68 6.34
CA CYS A 349 18.31 -2.97 7.01
C CYS A 349 19.41 -3.96 6.63
N THR A 350 19.98 -4.66 7.60
CA THR A 350 21.13 -5.56 7.36
C THR A 350 20.77 -6.90 6.70
N TRP A 351 19.50 -7.28 6.65
CA TRP A 351 19.07 -8.66 6.31
C TRP A 351 19.64 -9.19 4.98
N ASN A 352 19.23 -8.64 3.83
CA ASN A 352 19.66 -9.19 2.54
C ASN A 352 21.10 -8.78 2.19
N GLY A 353 21.51 -7.56 2.54
CA GLY A 353 22.84 -7.03 2.17
C GLY A 353 24.02 -7.65 2.92
N LEU A 354 23.85 -8.07 4.19
CA LEU A 354 24.94 -8.61 5.03
C LEU A 354 24.80 -10.12 5.31
N GLY A 355 23.59 -10.65 5.12
CA GLY A 355 23.23 -12.04 5.36
C GLY A 355 23.21 -12.44 6.84
N GLN A 356 22.98 -13.72 7.09
CA GLN A 356 22.73 -14.27 8.42
C GLN A 356 23.95 -14.37 9.33
N ASN A 357 25.17 -14.44 8.77
CA ASN A 357 26.40 -14.46 9.57
C ASN A 357 26.81 -13.03 9.94
N LEU A 358 25.99 -12.37 10.77
CA LEU A 358 26.14 -10.96 11.11
C LEU A 358 27.26 -10.75 12.14
N THR A 359 28.11 -9.74 11.91
CA THR A 359 29.18 -9.34 12.83
C THR A 359 29.24 -7.82 12.91
N GLU A 360 29.80 -7.29 13.99
CA GLU A 360 29.96 -5.83 14.12
C GLU A 360 30.83 -5.24 13.00
N GLU A 361 31.86 -5.96 12.53
CA GLU A 361 32.71 -5.53 11.41
C GLU A 361 31.91 -5.34 10.12
N LYS A 362 31.00 -6.27 9.81
CA LYS A 362 30.12 -6.14 8.62
C LYS A 362 29.21 -4.93 8.74
N ILE A 363 28.64 -4.69 9.92
CA ILE A 363 27.77 -3.53 10.17
C ILE A 363 28.58 -2.24 10.00
N PHE A 364 29.78 -2.19 10.58
CA PHE A 364 30.70 -1.06 10.48
C PHE A 364 31.06 -0.75 9.03
N ASN A 365 31.47 -1.76 8.27
CA ASN A 365 31.77 -1.61 6.85
C ASN A 365 30.56 -1.12 6.05
N ALA A 366 29.36 -1.62 6.33
CA ALA A 366 28.14 -1.19 5.66
C ALA A 366 27.85 0.30 5.89
N VAL A 367 27.84 0.76 7.15
CA VAL A 367 27.56 2.18 7.47
C VAL A 367 28.67 3.12 7.00
N ASP A 368 29.94 2.70 7.08
CA ASP A 368 31.08 3.45 6.54
C ASP A 368 30.96 3.60 5.01
N THR A 369 30.54 2.54 4.31
CA THR A 369 30.37 2.55 2.85
C THR A 369 29.19 3.41 2.41
N LEU A 370 28.06 3.38 3.14
CA LEU A 370 26.93 4.27 2.88
C LEU A 370 27.34 5.74 3.02
N ALA A 371 28.05 6.08 4.10
CA ALA A 371 28.55 7.43 4.34
C ALA A 371 29.54 7.87 3.25
N ALA A 372 30.48 7.00 2.85
CA ALA A 372 31.44 7.28 1.79
C ALA A 372 30.78 7.57 0.42
N ASN A 373 29.59 7.00 0.19
CA ASN A 373 28.77 7.24 -1.01
C ASN A 373 27.75 8.38 -0.85
N ASN A 374 27.82 9.15 0.23
CA ASN A 374 26.87 10.23 0.58
C ASN A 374 25.41 9.74 0.76
N ILE A 375 25.21 8.49 1.16
CA ILE A 375 23.91 7.95 1.52
C ILE A 375 23.71 8.16 3.03
N ASN A 376 23.13 9.30 3.38
CA ASN A 376 22.91 9.66 4.77
C ASN A 376 21.61 9.04 5.30
N ILE A 377 21.68 7.81 5.81
CA ILE A 377 20.55 7.17 6.48
C ILE A 377 20.27 7.84 7.83
N SER A 378 18.99 7.86 8.24
CA SER A 378 18.58 8.31 9.58
C SER A 378 18.38 7.13 10.54
N ASN A 379 18.05 5.96 9.99
CA ASN A 379 17.69 4.77 10.76
C ASN A 379 18.52 3.57 10.31
N LEU A 380 18.93 2.73 11.27
CA LEU A 380 19.58 1.44 11.02
C LEU A 380 18.77 0.33 11.69
N ILE A 381 18.46 -0.74 10.96
CA ILE A 381 17.87 -1.96 11.50
C ILE A 381 18.95 -3.05 11.45
N ILE A 382 19.39 -3.48 12.63
CA ILE A 382 20.24 -4.65 12.82
C ILE A 382 19.31 -5.86 12.88
N ASP A 383 19.20 -6.58 11.77
CA ASP A 383 18.29 -7.71 11.60
C ASP A 383 18.80 -8.99 12.29
N ASP A 384 18.11 -10.12 12.08
CA ASP A 384 18.31 -11.40 12.78
C ASP A 384 19.79 -11.87 12.82
N ASN A 385 20.12 -12.69 13.82
CA ASN A 385 21.42 -13.31 14.15
C ASN A 385 22.45 -12.42 14.90
N TRP A 386 22.02 -11.34 15.56
CA TRP A 386 22.88 -10.65 16.54
C TRP A 386 22.84 -11.30 17.93
N GLN A 387 21.72 -11.93 18.31
CA GLN A 387 21.46 -12.47 19.65
C GLN A 387 22.35 -13.67 20.02
N SER A 388 22.62 -13.84 21.31
CA SER A 388 23.20 -15.07 21.86
C SER A 388 22.19 -16.23 21.83
N VAL A 389 22.33 -17.15 20.87
CA VAL A 389 21.42 -18.28 20.64
C VAL A 389 22.11 -19.64 20.76
N GLU A 390 21.33 -20.66 21.09
CA GLU A 390 21.74 -22.06 21.13
C GLU A 390 21.12 -22.83 19.96
N THR A 391 21.96 -23.52 19.19
CA THR A 391 21.49 -24.45 18.15
C THR A 391 21.49 -25.87 18.71
N PRO A 392 20.37 -26.62 18.65
CA PRO A 392 20.32 -28.01 19.11
C PRO A 392 21.37 -28.89 18.42
N ALA A 393 21.96 -29.81 19.17
CA ALA A 393 22.98 -30.71 18.64
C ALA A 393 22.45 -31.53 17.45
N GLY A 394 23.13 -31.44 16.31
CA GLY A 394 22.73 -32.12 15.07
C GLY A 394 21.73 -31.34 14.20
N SER A 395 21.38 -30.11 14.59
CA SER A 395 20.59 -29.19 13.76
C SER A 395 21.47 -28.16 13.07
N GLU A 396 21.16 -27.86 11.81
CA GLU A 396 21.66 -26.69 11.07
C GLU A 396 20.51 -25.72 10.72
N ASN A 397 19.32 -25.92 11.30
CA ASN A 397 18.12 -25.17 10.98
C ASN A 397 17.93 -24.00 11.96
N GLN A 398 17.98 -22.76 11.46
CA GLN A 398 17.72 -21.55 12.28
C GLN A 398 16.37 -21.60 13.01
N PHE A 399 15.36 -22.25 12.42
CA PHE A 399 14.02 -22.35 13.01
C PHE A 399 14.00 -23.17 14.32
N GLN A 400 15.06 -23.92 14.60
CA GLN A 400 15.23 -24.73 15.80
C GLN A 400 16.13 -24.07 16.87
N GLN A 401 16.65 -22.88 16.60
CA GLN A 401 17.50 -22.14 17.54
C GLN A 401 16.68 -21.52 18.68
N THR A 402 17.27 -21.48 19.87
CA THR A 402 16.64 -20.98 21.10
C THR A 402 17.45 -19.85 21.73
N TRP A 403 16.79 -18.91 22.39
CA TRP A 403 17.45 -17.74 22.95
C TRP A 403 18.08 -18.03 24.33
N LEU A 404 19.35 -17.68 24.54
CA LEU A 404 20.09 -17.95 25.78
C LEU A 404 20.01 -16.82 26.80
N GLU A 405 20.34 -15.60 26.37
CA GLU A 405 20.47 -14.39 27.20
C GLU A 405 20.33 -13.13 26.34
N PHE A 406 20.12 -11.98 26.98
CA PHE A 406 19.89 -10.71 26.27
C PHE A 406 21.08 -10.19 25.47
N GLU A 407 22.30 -10.57 25.85
CA GLU A 407 23.52 -10.08 25.19
C GLU A 407 23.68 -10.61 23.76
N ALA A 408 24.42 -9.86 22.94
CA ALA A 408 24.81 -10.28 21.61
C ALA A 408 25.71 -11.51 21.64
N ASN A 409 25.75 -12.27 20.54
CA ASN A 409 26.63 -13.43 20.44
C ASN A 409 28.11 -12.98 20.45
N PRO A 410 28.96 -13.55 21.33
CA PRO A 410 30.34 -13.11 21.48
C PRO A 410 31.25 -13.44 20.28
N ALA A 411 30.79 -14.30 19.36
CA ALA A 411 31.53 -14.63 18.15
C ALA A 411 31.49 -13.49 17.11
N GLY A 412 30.32 -12.86 16.93
CA GLY A 412 30.13 -11.72 16.02
C GLY A 412 30.25 -10.36 16.70
N PHE A 413 30.09 -10.30 18.02
CA PHE A 413 30.07 -9.09 18.84
C PHE A 413 30.95 -9.29 20.10
N PRO A 414 32.28 -9.39 19.94
CA PRO A 414 33.20 -9.80 21.01
C PRO A 414 33.19 -8.90 22.25
N ASP A 415 32.89 -7.61 22.08
CA ASP A 415 32.81 -6.62 23.17
C ASP A 415 31.35 -6.28 23.57
N GLY A 416 30.37 -7.04 23.08
CA GLY A 416 28.94 -6.91 23.40
C GLY A 416 28.21 -5.82 22.61
N LEU A 417 26.87 -5.84 22.68
CA LEU A 417 26.01 -4.95 21.87
C LEU A 417 26.29 -3.47 22.14
N LYS A 418 26.44 -3.09 23.42
CA LYS A 418 26.69 -1.70 23.84
C LYS A 418 27.94 -1.10 23.18
N HIS A 419 29.01 -1.90 23.05
CA HIS A 419 30.23 -1.49 22.36
C HIS A 419 29.95 -1.16 20.89
N THR A 420 29.31 -2.09 20.19
CA THR A 420 28.97 -1.94 18.77
C THR A 420 28.11 -0.70 18.52
N ILE A 421 27.06 -0.49 19.31
CA ILE A 421 26.15 0.66 19.16
C ILE A 421 26.86 1.99 19.46
N THR A 422 27.68 2.04 20.50
CA THR A 422 28.48 3.23 20.84
C THR A 422 29.44 3.61 19.70
N ASN A 423 30.05 2.62 19.05
CA ASN A 423 30.92 2.84 17.90
C ASN A 423 30.19 3.28 16.63
N ILE A 424 28.96 2.81 16.40
CA ILE A 424 28.14 3.28 15.28
C ILE A 424 27.78 4.74 15.48
N ARG A 425 27.21 5.09 16.64
CA ARG A 425 26.74 6.46 16.92
C ARG A 425 27.87 7.49 16.96
N SER A 426 29.06 7.11 17.44
CA SER A 426 30.23 8.01 17.48
C SER A 426 30.82 8.30 16.10
N ARG A 427 30.81 7.33 15.19
CA ARG A 427 31.32 7.49 13.81
C ARG A 427 30.29 8.09 12.86
N HIS A 428 29.01 7.81 13.08
CA HIS A 428 27.91 8.19 12.18
C HIS A 428 26.78 8.92 12.93
N PRO A 429 26.98 10.20 13.32
CA PRO A 429 26.00 10.95 14.09
C PRO A 429 24.69 11.25 13.34
N ASN A 430 24.63 11.04 12.03
CA ASN A 430 23.40 11.12 11.24
C ASN A 430 22.42 9.97 11.54
N ILE A 431 22.92 8.81 11.99
CA ILE A 431 22.11 7.66 12.38
C ILE A 431 21.49 7.94 13.76
N GLN A 432 20.23 8.37 13.73
CA GLN A 432 19.49 8.79 14.91
C GLN A 432 18.87 7.62 15.63
N HIS A 433 18.28 6.68 14.88
CA HIS A 433 17.60 5.53 15.45
C HIS A 433 18.28 4.24 15.04
N ILE A 434 18.46 3.34 16.01
CA ILE A 434 19.00 2.01 15.78
C ILE A 434 18.02 1.01 16.36
N ALA A 435 17.46 0.19 15.48
CA ALA A 435 16.58 -0.90 15.83
C ALA A 435 17.33 -2.24 15.81
N VAL A 436 16.92 -3.16 16.69
CA VAL A 436 17.33 -4.56 16.62
C VAL A 436 16.14 -5.47 16.36
N TRP A 437 16.38 -6.55 15.64
CA TRP A 437 15.40 -7.62 15.45
C TRP A 437 15.31 -8.53 16.67
N HIS A 438 14.11 -9.01 17.01
CA HIS A 438 13.91 -10.16 17.89
C HIS A 438 12.59 -10.87 17.57
N SER A 439 12.44 -12.14 17.98
CA SER A 439 11.14 -12.82 17.91
C SER A 439 10.28 -12.49 19.15
N LEU A 440 8.95 -12.53 19.01
CA LEU A 440 8.01 -12.28 20.12
C LEU A 440 8.13 -13.31 21.25
N ILE A 441 8.44 -14.56 20.92
CA ILE A 441 8.39 -15.68 21.86
C ILE A 441 9.78 -16.10 22.37
N GLY A 442 10.81 -15.35 22.03
CA GLY A 442 12.20 -15.67 22.31
C GLY A 442 13.04 -15.61 21.04
N TYR A 443 13.50 -16.76 20.56
CA TYR A 443 13.96 -16.96 19.18
C TYR A 443 12.98 -17.89 18.44
N TRP A 444 13.33 -18.38 17.24
CA TRP A 444 12.42 -19.20 16.42
C TRP A 444 11.84 -20.44 17.14
N ALA A 445 12.59 -21.07 18.05
CA ALA A 445 12.13 -22.19 18.88
C ALA A 445 11.97 -21.83 20.37
N GLY A 446 11.71 -20.55 20.69
CA GLY A 446 11.53 -20.07 22.06
C GLY A 446 12.85 -19.76 22.77
N ILE A 447 12.90 -20.02 24.09
CA ILE A 447 14.08 -19.79 24.93
C ILE A 447 14.77 -21.11 25.28
N SER A 448 16.09 -21.10 25.48
CA SER A 448 16.81 -22.30 25.90
C SER A 448 16.43 -22.66 27.34
N PRO A 449 16.01 -23.90 27.63
CA PRO A 449 15.67 -24.33 28.99
C PRO A 449 16.89 -24.30 29.93
N ASN A 450 18.10 -24.31 29.39
CA ASN A 450 19.36 -24.21 30.13
C ASN A 450 19.98 -22.80 30.06
N GLY A 451 19.33 -21.87 29.36
CA GLY A 451 19.78 -20.49 29.19
C GLY A 451 19.62 -19.63 30.44
N LYS A 452 20.18 -18.43 30.43
CA LYS A 452 20.03 -17.45 31.52
C LYS A 452 18.59 -16.98 31.65
N ILE A 453 17.89 -16.78 30.54
CA ILE A 453 16.48 -16.37 30.52
C ILE A 453 15.63 -17.38 31.30
N ALA A 454 15.75 -18.68 31.01
CA ALA A 454 14.95 -19.71 31.69
C ALA A 454 15.26 -19.85 33.20
N ARG A 455 16.42 -19.36 33.68
CA ARG A 455 16.76 -19.33 35.11
C ARG A 455 16.17 -18.13 35.84
N ASP A 456 16.06 -17.00 35.15
CA ASP A 456 15.68 -15.71 35.76
C ASP A 456 14.17 -15.44 35.73
N TYR A 457 13.43 -16.15 34.88
CA TYR A 457 11.99 -16.00 34.71
C TYR A 457 11.29 -17.36 34.81
N LYS A 458 10.06 -17.36 35.30
CA LYS A 458 9.19 -18.54 35.27
C LYS A 458 8.91 -18.93 33.82
N THR A 459 8.97 -20.23 33.52
CA THR A 459 8.75 -20.77 32.17
C THR A 459 7.57 -21.73 32.10
N VAL A 460 7.11 -21.98 30.88
CA VAL A 460 6.12 -23.01 30.52
C VAL A 460 6.62 -23.79 29.31
N GLU A 461 6.33 -25.09 29.27
CA GLU A 461 6.55 -25.92 28.07
C GLU A 461 5.26 -25.96 27.24
N VAL A 462 5.39 -25.75 25.93
CA VAL A 462 4.29 -25.80 24.96
C VAL A 462 4.70 -26.59 23.73
N GLU A 463 3.71 -27.00 22.94
CA GLU A 463 3.90 -27.59 21.61
C GLU A 463 3.25 -26.69 20.56
N ARG A 464 3.76 -26.74 19.33
CA ARG A 464 3.22 -26.01 18.19
C ARG A 464 3.12 -26.88 16.95
N GLU A 465 2.27 -26.47 16.03
CA GLU A 465 2.18 -27.06 14.70
C GLU A 465 2.93 -26.21 13.66
N ASP A 466 3.41 -26.87 12.60
CA ASP A 466 4.05 -26.21 11.47
C ASP A 466 3.75 -26.99 10.19
N SER A 467 3.55 -26.27 9.10
CA SER A 467 3.42 -26.86 7.76
C SER A 467 4.67 -27.64 7.34
N LEU A 468 5.84 -27.25 7.86
CA LEU A 468 7.10 -27.97 7.69
C LEU A 468 7.53 -28.60 9.02
N PRO A 469 7.39 -29.92 9.20
CA PRO A 469 7.85 -30.60 10.42
C PRO A 469 9.33 -30.36 10.75
N ALA A 470 10.17 -30.10 9.75
CA ALA A 470 11.60 -29.78 9.95
C ALA A 470 11.85 -28.46 10.69
N ASN A 471 10.86 -27.57 10.75
CA ASN A 471 10.95 -26.30 11.49
C ASN A 471 10.57 -26.48 12.96
N LEU A 472 9.95 -27.58 13.35
CA LEU A 472 9.58 -27.84 14.75
C LEU A 472 10.83 -28.12 15.60
N PRO A 473 10.78 -27.83 16.92
CA PRO A 473 11.80 -28.30 17.85
C PRO A 473 12.00 -29.82 17.75
N MET A 474 13.23 -30.30 17.89
CA MET A 474 13.57 -31.71 17.63
C MET A 474 12.85 -32.70 18.55
N ASP A 475 12.52 -32.30 19.78
CA ASP A 475 11.74 -33.08 20.75
C ASP A 475 10.25 -32.71 20.77
N GLY A 476 9.83 -31.84 19.84
CA GLY A 476 8.46 -31.33 19.72
C GLY A 476 8.09 -30.23 20.72
N LYS A 477 8.96 -29.93 21.69
CA LYS A 477 8.67 -29.02 22.79
C LYS A 477 9.36 -27.68 22.64
N MET A 478 8.67 -26.63 23.08
CA MET A 478 9.16 -25.26 23.08
C MET A 478 9.04 -24.68 24.49
N THR A 479 10.13 -24.12 25.00
CA THR A 479 10.11 -23.43 26.31
C THR A 479 9.82 -21.95 26.07
N LEU A 480 8.81 -21.41 26.76
CA LEU A 480 8.41 -20.01 26.72
C LEU A 480 8.46 -19.39 28.13
N VAL A 481 8.51 -18.07 28.20
CA VAL A 481 8.30 -17.34 29.46
C VAL A 481 6.82 -17.42 29.83
N ALA A 482 6.53 -17.72 31.10
CA ALA A 482 5.16 -17.83 31.59
C ALA A 482 4.45 -16.47 31.57
N ALA A 483 3.12 -16.48 31.38
CA ALA A 483 2.31 -15.26 31.39
C ALA A 483 2.51 -14.37 32.65
N SER A 484 2.84 -14.97 33.81
CA SER A 484 3.09 -14.21 35.04
C SER A 484 4.36 -13.35 35.01
N ASP A 485 5.32 -13.72 34.17
CA ASP A 485 6.67 -13.13 34.15
C ASP A 485 6.97 -12.41 32.83
N VAL A 486 6.15 -12.60 31.79
CA VAL A 486 6.40 -12.03 30.45
C VAL A 486 6.47 -10.50 30.44
N GLY A 487 5.67 -9.82 31.27
CA GLY A 487 5.74 -8.37 31.45
C GLY A 487 7.09 -7.92 32.04
N LYS A 488 7.58 -8.63 33.06
CA LYS A 488 8.90 -8.38 33.67
C LYS A 488 10.02 -8.65 32.66
N PHE A 489 9.93 -9.76 31.94
CA PHE A 489 10.88 -10.15 30.90
C PHE A 489 11.04 -9.07 29.83
N TYR A 490 9.93 -8.58 29.26
CA TYR A 490 9.98 -7.51 28.26
C TYR A 490 10.52 -6.21 28.80
N ASN A 491 10.14 -5.84 30.03
CA ASN A 491 10.67 -4.64 30.65
C ASN A 491 12.20 -4.72 30.83
N ASP A 492 12.69 -5.81 31.41
CA ASP A 492 14.13 -6.01 31.65
C ASP A 492 14.91 -6.11 30.33
N PHE A 493 14.36 -6.76 29.31
CA PHE A 493 14.99 -6.86 27.99
C PHE A 493 15.12 -5.48 27.34
N TYR A 494 14.06 -4.68 27.36
CA TYR A 494 14.09 -3.35 26.75
C TYR A 494 14.89 -2.33 27.59
N ASP A 495 14.96 -2.51 28.92
CA ASP A 495 15.93 -1.80 29.78
C ASP A 495 17.38 -2.11 29.37
N PHE A 496 17.71 -3.37 29.09
CA PHE A 496 19.02 -3.76 28.57
C PHE A 496 19.32 -3.11 27.20
N LEU A 497 18.35 -3.15 26.28
CA LEU A 497 18.51 -2.55 24.95
C LEU A 497 18.73 -1.04 25.03
N THR A 498 17.94 -0.34 25.85
CA THR A 498 18.09 1.11 26.04
C THR A 498 19.42 1.47 26.70
N ASP A 499 19.93 0.67 27.66
CA ASP A 499 21.28 0.85 28.22
C ASP A 499 22.39 0.63 27.17
N CYS A 500 22.15 -0.24 26.19
CA CYS A 500 23.06 -0.41 25.04
C CYS A 500 22.99 0.76 24.04
N GLY A 501 22.00 1.65 24.14
CA GLY A 501 21.77 2.75 23.22
C GLY A 501 20.90 2.41 22.01
N ILE A 502 20.23 1.26 22.03
CA ILE A 502 19.13 0.92 21.11
C ILE A 502 17.89 1.72 21.51
N ASP A 503 17.17 2.21 20.51
CA ASP A 503 15.96 3.01 20.74
C ASP A 503 14.75 2.54 19.93
N ALA A 504 14.88 1.42 19.20
CA ALA A 504 13.81 0.85 18.41
C ALA A 504 13.92 -0.69 18.33
N VAL A 505 12.82 -1.36 17.93
CA VAL A 505 12.82 -2.81 17.72
C VAL A 505 12.04 -3.21 16.47
N LYS A 506 12.46 -4.29 15.81
CA LYS A 506 11.66 -5.04 14.84
C LYS A 506 11.32 -6.39 15.46
N THR A 507 10.03 -6.68 15.64
CA THR A 507 9.59 -7.90 16.32
C THR A 507 8.90 -8.85 15.35
N ASP A 508 9.53 -9.98 15.09
CA ASP A 508 9.09 -11.02 14.15
C ASP A 508 8.42 -12.21 14.85
N SER A 509 7.99 -13.16 14.02
CA SER A 509 7.38 -14.44 14.40
C SER A 509 6.21 -14.34 15.37
N GLN A 510 5.51 -13.20 15.41
CA GLN A 510 4.38 -12.98 16.31
C GLN A 510 3.26 -14.01 16.08
N TYR A 511 3.10 -14.47 14.84
CA TYR A 511 2.15 -15.53 14.48
C TYR A 511 2.36 -16.85 15.23
N LEU A 512 3.54 -17.13 15.80
CA LEU A 512 3.82 -18.42 16.45
C LEU A 512 2.86 -18.69 17.62
N LEU A 513 2.32 -17.67 18.27
CA LEU A 513 1.28 -17.83 19.29
C LEU A 513 -0.01 -18.45 18.74
N ASP A 514 -0.33 -18.22 17.46
CA ASP A 514 -1.50 -18.83 16.80
C ASP A 514 -1.26 -20.29 16.40
N THR A 515 0.00 -20.75 16.41
CA THR A 515 0.41 -22.13 16.06
C THR A 515 0.52 -23.06 17.26
N LEU A 516 0.39 -22.55 18.49
CA LEU A 516 0.40 -23.40 19.69
C LEU A 516 -0.76 -24.38 19.61
N THR A 517 -0.57 -25.64 20.00
CA THR A 517 -1.62 -26.68 19.88
C THR A 517 -2.59 -26.69 21.05
N SER A 518 -2.12 -26.34 22.25
CA SER A 518 -2.92 -26.28 23.48
C SER A 518 -3.87 -25.08 23.50
N ALA A 519 -5.15 -25.35 23.74
CA ALA A 519 -6.19 -24.32 23.92
C ALA A 519 -5.89 -23.41 25.11
N SER A 520 -5.48 -23.99 26.25
CA SER A 520 -5.18 -23.25 27.48
C SER A 520 -3.94 -22.35 27.31
N ALA A 521 -2.92 -22.82 26.59
CA ALA A 521 -1.74 -22.05 26.26
C ALA A 521 -2.09 -20.87 25.34
N ARG A 522 -2.89 -21.08 24.29
CA ARG A 522 -3.33 -19.98 23.42
C ARG A 522 -4.14 -18.93 24.18
N ALA A 523 -5.12 -19.35 24.97
CA ALA A 523 -5.96 -18.44 25.75
C ALA A 523 -5.16 -17.63 26.77
N SER A 524 -4.15 -18.23 27.41
CA SER A 524 -3.37 -17.57 28.47
C SER A 524 -2.16 -16.78 27.98
N LEU A 525 -1.46 -17.24 26.94
CA LEU A 525 -0.21 -16.63 26.49
C LEU A 525 -0.41 -15.57 25.41
N THR A 526 -1.40 -15.72 24.53
CA THR A 526 -1.51 -14.86 23.34
C THR A 526 -1.63 -13.38 23.71
N HIS A 527 -2.66 -13.02 24.47
CA HIS A 527 -2.85 -11.63 24.88
C HIS A 527 -1.76 -11.17 25.86
N ALA A 528 -1.31 -12.03 26.78
CA ALA A 528 -0.26 -11.68 27.74
C ALA A 528 1.06 -11.27 27.06
N TYR A 529 1.48 -11.99 26.01
CA TYR A 529 2.67 -11.63 25.24
C TYR A 529 2.46 -10.33 24.44
N LEU A 530 1.31 -10.18 23.77
CA LEU A 530 1.01 -9.00 22.95
C LEU A 530 0.92 -7.72 23.79
N ASP A 531 0.29 -7.80 24.97
CA ASP A 531 0.14 -6.70 25.90
C ASP A 531 1.49 -6.34 26.55
N ALA A 532 2.25 -7.33 27.02
CA ALA A 532 3.58 -7.11 27.58
C ALA A 532 4.54 -6.46 26.58
N TRP A 533 4.57 -6.96 25.34
CA TRP A 533 5.37 -6.38 24.25
C TRP A 533 4.95 -4.93 23.94
N THR A 534 3.65 -4.68 23.84
CA THR A 534 3.12 -3.33 23.56
C THR A 534 3.50 -2.36 24.68
N ILE A 535 3.25 -2.72 25.93
CA ILE A 535 3.47 -1.85 27.09
C ILE A 535 4.96 -1.53 27.22
N ALA A 536 5.82 -2.55 27.16
CA ALA A 536 7.27 -2.34 27.23
C ALA A 536 7.78 -1.51 26.04
N GLY A 537 7.29 -1.78 24.82
CA GLY A 537 7.66 -1.03 23.62
C GLY A 537 7.31 0.45 23.72
N LEU A 538 6.11 0.78 24.17
CA LEU A 538 5.69 2.17 24.40
C LEU A 538 6.53 2.84 25.50
N ARG A 539 6.82 2.14 26.58
CA ARG A 539 7.62 2.66 27.72
C ARG A 539 9.05 3.01 27.30
N HIS A 540 9.70 2.15 26.52
CA HIS A 540 11.13 2.26 26.22
C HIS A 540 11.43 2.92 24.88
N PHE A 541 10.59 2.69 23.88
CA PHE A 541 10.84 3.10 22.49
C PHE A 541 9.76 4.03 21.93
N SER A 542 8.69 4.28 22.70
CA SER A 542 7.50 5.00 22.25
C SER A 542 6.89 4.32 21.01
N VAL A 543 6.83 4.99 19.87
CA VAL A 543 6.26 4.42 18.62
C VAL A 543 7.28 3.66 17.76
N LYS A 544 8.55 3.59 18.19
CA LYS A 544 9.66 3.08 17.37
C LYS A 544 9.75 1.55 17.43
N ALA A 545 8.66 0.90 17.03
CA ALA A 545 8.56 -0.55 16.91
C ALA A 545 8.00 -0.92 15.53
N ILE A 546 8.52 -2.01 14.96
CA ILE A 546 7.99 -2.65 13.76
C ILE A 546 7.39 -4.00 14.17
N SER A 547 6.08 -4.16 13.97
CA SER A 547 5.40 -5.43 14.14
C SER A 547 5.45 -6.22 12.84
N CYS A 548 5.96 -7.44 12.89
CA CYS A 548 6.18 -8.26 11.71
C CYS A 548 5.68 -9.70 11.94
N MET A 549 5.32 -10.37 10.84
CA MET A 549 4.66 -11.67 10.82
C MET A 549 3.44 -11.69 11.73
N SER A 550 2.66 -10.61 11.70
CA SER A 550 1.65 -10.28 12.70
C SER A 550 0.25 -10.10 12.12
N GLN A 551 0.01 -10.60 10.90
CA GLN A 551 -1.31 -10.54 10.24
C GLN A 551 -2.22 -11.72 10.61
N THR A 552 -2.02 -12.31 11.81
CA THR A 552 -2.99 -13.28 12.33
C THR A 552 -4.25 -12.55 12.81
N PRO A 553 -5.44 -13.15 12.68
CA PRO A 553 -6.69 -12.52 13.12
C PRO A 553 -6.64 -12.04 14.59
N ASN A 554 -6.11 -12.87 15.50
CA ASN A 554 -6.01 -12.52 16.92
C ASN A 554 -5.15 -11.27 17.14
N ILE A 555 -4.02 -11.12 16.45
CA ILE A 555 -3.17 -9.92 16.57
C ILE A 555 -3.86 -8.71 15.92
N ILE A 556 -4.48 -8.88 14.75
CA ILE A 556 -5.17 -7.79 14.04
C ILE A 556 -6.23 -7.17 14.96
N PHE A 557 -7.12 -7.97 15.54
CA PHE A 557 -8.23 -7.46 16.33
C PHE A 557 -7.82 -7.05 17.74
N HIS A 558 -6.90 -7.76 18.41
CA HIS A 558 -6.47 -7.42 19.77
C HIS A 558 -5.52 -6.22 19.81
N SER A 559 -4.56 -6.18 18.89
CA SER A 559 -3.44 -5.24 18.91
C SER A 559 -3.55 -4.15 17.85
N GLN A 560 -3.93 -4.46 16.61
CA GLN A 560 -3.80 -3.50 15.51
C GLN A 560 -5.07 -2.68 15.28
N LEU A 561 -6.26 -3.19 15.61
CA LEU A 561 -7.53 -2.48 15.41
C LEU A 561 -7.81 -1.37 16.45
N PRO A 562 -7.50 -1.54 17.75
CA PRO A 562 -7.80 -0.52 18.75
C PRO A 562 -6.99 0.77 18.55
N SER A 563 -7.66 1.93 18.67
CA SER A 563 -7.07 3.28 18.56
C SER A 563 -6.64 3.89 19.90
N ASN A 564 -6.54 3.06 20.95
CA ASN A 564 -6.16 3.46 22.31
C ASN A 564 -4.65 3.73 22.47
N ARG A 565 -3.84 3.42 21.46
CA ARG A 565 -2.38 3.63 21.42
C ARG A 565 -1.97 4.34 20.13
N PRO A 566 -0.76 4.89 20.01
CA PRO A 566 -0.30 5.44 18.73
C PRO A 566 -0.01 4.36 17.70
N PRO A 567 -0.11 4.66 16.39
CA PRO A 567 0.17 3.70 15.34
C PRO A 567 1.65 3.36 15.30
N ILE A 568 1.94 2.09 15.05
CA ILE A 568 3.29 1.55 14.83
C ILE A 568 3.43 0.99 13.42
N LEU A 569 4.66 0.77 12.98
CA LEU A 569 4.93 0.12 11.70
C LEU A 569 4.45 -1.33 11.74
N VAL A 570 3.75 -1.79 10.71
CA VAL A 570 3.32 -3.19 10.58
C VAL A 570 3.68 -3.70 9.19
N ARG A 571 4.52 -4.75 9.12
CA ARG A 571 4.85 -5.40 7.85
C ARG A 571 3.58 -5.90 7.18
N ASN A 572 3.36 -5.49 5.94
CA ASN A 572 2.07 -5.60 5.25
C ASN A 572 2.03 -6.73 4.21
N SER A 573 3.11 -7.48 4.05
CA SER A 573 3.24 -8.67 3.20
C SER A 573 4.31 -9.63 3.74
N ASP A 574 4.47 -10.77 3.06
CA ASP A 574 5.69 -11.58 3.16
C ASP A 574 6.94 -10.81 2.71
N ASP A 575 8.11 -11.40 2.93
CA ASP A 575 9.40 -10.75 2.67
C ASP A 575 9.62 -10.40 1.19
N PHE A 576 10.44 -9.39 0.96
CA PHE A 576 11.08 -9.16 -0.34
C PHE A 576 12.14 -10.25 -0.61
N PHE A 577 11.94 -11.02 -1.69
CA PHE A 577 12.88 -12.06 -2.13
C PHE A 577 13.64 -11.61 -3.37
N PRO A 578 14.89 -11.10 -3.25
CA PRO A 578 15.64 -10.59 -4.40
C PRO A 578 15.87 -11.65 -5.49
N GLU A 579 16.04 -12.90 -5.11
CA GLU A 579 16.39 -14.00 -6.04
C GLU A 579 15.18 -14.70 -6.67
N ILE A 580 13.94 -14.35 -6.26
CA ILE A 580 12.71 -15.00 -6.76
C ILE A 580 11.96 -14.01 -7.66
N GLU A 581 12.22 -14.08 -8.97
CA GLU A 581 11.66 -13.13 -9.95
C GLU A 581 10.14 -12.99 -9.87
N SER A 582 9.41 -14.12 -9.75
CA SER A 582 7.94 -14.14 -9.69
C SER A 582 7.38 -13.45 -8.43
N SER A 583 8.21 -13.23 -7.40
CA SER A 583 7.79 -12.59 -6.16
C SER A 583 7.58 -11.08 -6.29
N HIS A 584 8.28 -10.39 -7.20
CA HIS A 584 8.33 -8.92 -7.19
C HIS A 584 6.99 -8.26 -7.50
N ALA A 585 6.34 -8.69 -8.59
CA ALA A 585 5.02 -8.18 -8.97
C ALA A 585 3.96 -8.60 -7.93
N TRP A 586 4.03 -9.84 -7.44
CA TRP A 586 3.15 -10.35 -6.40
C TRP A 586 3.28 -9.59 -5.07
N HIS A 587 4.49 -9.22 -4.69
CA HIS A 587 4.79 -8.45 -3.47
C HIS A 587 4.10 -7.10 -3.48
N VAL A 588 4.23 -6.35 -4.59
CA VAL A 588 3.60 -5.03 -4.72
C VAL A 588 2.07 -5.16 -4.81
N PHE A 589 1.57 -6.16 -5.55
CA PHE A 589 0.13 -6.44 -5.64
C PHE A 589 -0.47 -6.78 -4.26
N THR A 590 0.15 -7.71 -3.54
CA THR A 590 -0.28 -8.14 -2.20
C THR A 590 -0.29 -6.98 -1.22
N ASN A 591 0.76 -6.16 -1.20
CA ASN A 591 0.82 -4.98 -0.33
C ASN A 591 -0.31 -4.00 -0.63
N ALA A 592 -0.53 -3.66 -1.90
CA ALA A 592 -1.58 -2.73 -2.31
C ALA A 592 -2.99 -3.25 -1.97
N SER A 593 -3.22 -4.56 -2.07
CA SER A 593 -4.50 -5.19 -1.71
C SER A 593 -4.69 -5.31 -0.20
N ASN A 594 -3.66 -5.71 0.55
CA ASN A 594 -3.71 -5.79 2.01
C ASN A 594 -3.99 -4.41 2.63
N ALA A 595 -3.52 -3.33 1.99
CA ALA A 595 -3.78 -1.95 2.38
C ALA A 595 -5.28 -1.57 2.38
N LEU A 596 -6.14 -2.30 1.67
CA LEU A 596 -7.60 -2.11 1.78
C LEU A 596 -8.10 -2.37 3.21
N LEU A 597 -7.50 -3.33 3.93
CA LEU A 597 -7.78 -3.59 5.33
C LEU A 597 -6.90 -2.76 6.26
N THR A 598 -5.59 -2.78 6.05
CA THR A 598 -4.63 -2.22 7.02
C THR A 598 -4.72 -0.70 7.15
N GLN A 599 -5.28 0.01 6.17
CA GLN A 599 -5.62 1.43 6.30
C GLN A 599 -6.61 1.76 7.43
N HIS A 600 -7.43 0.79 7.84
CA HIS A 600 -8.42 0.97 8.90
C HIS A 600 -7.90 0.48 10.26
N LEU A 601 -6.72 -0.11 10.30
CA LEU A 601 -6.04 -0.47 11.53
C LEU A 601 -5.26 0.75 12.05
N ASN A 602 -4.95 0.73 13.34
CA ASN A 602 -4.12 1.72 14.01
C ASN A 602 -2.63 1.42 13.78
N VAL A 603 -2.22 1.46 12.52
CA VAL A 603 -0.89 1.04 12.04
C VAL A 603 -0.41 1.95 10.91
N VAL A 604 0.89 1.89 10.62
CA VAL A 604 1.48 2.40 9.39
C VAL A 604 1.94 1.17 8.56
N PRO A 605 1.29 0.88 7.42
CA PRO A 605 1.66 -0.26 6.58
C PRO A 605 3.09 -0.14 6.06
N ASP A 606 3.87 -1.19 6.27
CA ASP A 606 5.26 -1.31 5.85
C ASP A 606 5.37 -2.30 4.68
N PHE A 607 5.80 -1.79 3.51
CA PHE A 607 5.92 -2.56 2.27
C PHE A 607 7.24 -3.33 2.16
N ASP A 608 7.99 -3.42 3.25
CA ASP A 608 9.28 -4.10 3.39
C ASP A 608 10.47 -3.41 2.70
N MET A 609 11.67 -3.80 3.12
CA MET A 609 12.94 -3.43 2.50
C MET A 609 13.02 -3.87 1.03
N PHE A 610 13.97 -3.31 0.29
CA PHE A 610 14.31 -3.74 -1.06
C PHE A 610 15.76 -3.36 -1.42
N MET A 611 16.28 -3.90 -2.53
CA MET A 611 17.58 -3.52 -3.08
C MET A 611 17.45 -2.48 -4.20
N THR A 612 18.29 -1.45 -4.15
CA THR A 612 18.35 -0.37 -5.15
C THR A 612 19.14 -0.78 -6.40
N VAL A 613 19.93 -1.83 -6.31
CA VAL A 613 20.59 -2.49 -7.45
C VAL A 613 19.91 -3.82 -7.70
N HIS A 614 18.86 -3.79 -8.54
CA HIS A 614 18.09 -4.95 -8.95
C HIS A 614 17.28 -4.64 -10.22
N GLU A 615 16.88 -5.64 -11.00
CA GLU A 615 16.06 -5.43 -12.22
C GLU A 615 14.68 -4.81 -11.91
N TYR A 616 14.15 -5.06 -10.72
CA TYR A 616 12.91 -4.47 -10.20
C TYR A 616 13.14 -3.30 -9.23
N SER A 617 14.36 -2.78 -9.12
CA SER A 617 14.71 -1.75 -8.12
C SER A 617 13.80 -0.51 -8.19
N ALA A 618 13.63 0.05 -9.39
CA ALA A 618 12.81 1.24 -9.58
C ALA A 618 11.30 0.98 -9.41
N PHE A 619 10.85 -0.24 -9.77
CA PHE A 619 9.49 -0.73 -9.53
C PHE A 619 9.19 -0.80 -8.02
N HIS A 620 10.08 -1.38 -7.22
CA HIS A 620 9.93 -1.42 -5.76
C HIS A 620 10.06 -0.03 -5.11
N ALA A 621 11.03 0.78 -5.54
CA ALA A 621 11.20 2.15 -5.06
C ALA A 621 9.92 2.98 -5.23
N ALA A 622 9.30 2.91 -6.41
CA ALA A 622 8.05 3.61 -6.70
C ALA A 622 6.91 3.11 -5.80
N ALA A 623 6.78 1.79 -5.61
CA ALA A 623 5.76 1.21 -4.72
C ALA A 623 5.89 1.70 -3.27
N ARG A 624 7.11 1.79 -2.72
CA ARG A 624 7.32 2.34 -1.37
C ARG A 624 7.09 3.86 -1.33
N CYS A 625 7.39 4.61 -2.39
CA CYS A 625 7.12 6.05 -2.44
C CYS A 625 5.61 6.39 -2.42
N VAL A 626 4.76 5.55 -3.02
CA VAL A 626 3.29 5.74 -3.02
C VAL A 626 2.58 5.03 -1.87
N SER A 627 3.26 4.23 -1.05
CA SER A 627 2.65 3.41 0.01
C SER A 627 2.12 4.24 1.19
N GLY A 628 2.62 5.46 1.40
CA GLY A 628 2.32 6.22 2.63
C GLY A 628 3.03 5.68 3.88
N GLY A 629 3.88 4.65 3.72
CA GLY A 629 4.73 4.04 4.74
C GLY A 629 6.21 4.41 4.59
N PRO A 630 7.11 3.69 5.26
CA PRO A 630 8.53 3.97 5.24
C PRO A 630 9.25 3.42 4.00
N VAL A 631 10.51 3.82 3.81
CA VAL A 631 11.40 3.31 2.76
C VAL A 631 12.68 2.79 3.41
N TYR A 632 12.94 1.48 3.26
CA TYR A 632 14.19 0.87 3.69
C TYR A 632 14.93 0.24 2.52
N ILE A 633 16.24 0.44 2.51
CA ILE A 633 17.15 -0.22 1.57
C ILE A 633 17.94 -1.31 2.29
N THR A 634 18.33 -2.36 1.57
CA THR A 634 19.13 -3.48 2.11
C THR A 634 20.22 -3.90 1.13
N ASP A 635 20.78 -2.90 0.45
CA ASP A 635 21.83 -3.08 -0.55
C ASP A 635 23.07 -3.77 0.03
N VAL A 636 23.74 -4.57 -0.80
CA VAL A 636 25.10 -5.03 -0.52
C VAL A 636 26.01 -3.79 -0.40
N PRO A 637 26.86 -3.68 0.65
CA PRO A 637 27.74 -2.53 0.81
C PRO A 637 28.60 -2.25 -0.44
N GLY A 638 28.45 -1.06 -1.01
CA GLY A 638 29.17 -0.61 -2.21
C GLY A 638 28.38 -0.78 -3.50
N GLU A 639 27.24 -1.47 -3.46
CA GLU A 639 26.34 -1.69 -4.60
C GLU A 639 25.07 -0.85 -4.43
N HIS A 640 25.18 0.46 -4.69
CA HIS A 640 24.10 1.41 -4.48
C HIS A 640 23.71 2.14 -5.75
N ASN A 641 22.41 2.22 -6.04
CA ASN A 641 21.89 3.08 -7.09
C ASN A 641 21.57 4.48 -6.54
N ILE A 642 22.59 5.34 -6.50
CA ILE A 642 22.49 6.72 -5.98
C ILE A 642 21.43 7.54 -6.72
N ALA A 643 21.32 7.36 -8.04
CA ALA A 643 20.33 8.07 -8.85
C ALA A 643 18.90 7.70 -8.43
N LEU A 644 18.64 6.42 -8.14
CA LEU A 644 17.34 5.95 -7.65
C LEU A 644 17.06 6.42 -6.21
N ILE A 645 18.04 6.33 -5.31
CA ILE A 645 17.92 6.84 -3.92
C ILE A 645 17.56 8.33 -3.93
N ASN A 646 18.18 9.11 -4.81
CA ASN A 646 17.88 10.53 -4.98
C ASN A 646 16.49 10.81 -5.56
N GLN A 647 15.78 9.84 -6.14
CA GLN A 647 14.38 10.00 -6.54
C GLN A 647 13.40 9.78 -5.38
N MET A 648 13.78 8.96 -4.39
CA MET A 648 12.95 8.67 -3.21
C MET A 648 13.16 9.67 -2.07
N THR A 649 14.33 10.32 -2.04
CA THR A 649 14.77 11.15 -0.91
C THR A 649 15.14 12.57 -1.32
N GLY A 650 15.24 13.48 -0.35
CA GLY A 650 15.89 14.77 -0.53
C GLY A 650 16.57 15.25 0.76
N PRO A 651 17.59 16.12 0.66
CA PRO A 651 18.23 16.70 1.82
C PRO A 651 17.30 17.72 2.49
N SER A 652 17.02 17.57 3.77
CA SER A 652 16.38 18.59 4.58
C SER A 652 17.31 19.82 4.73
N PRO A 653 16.81 20.98 5.15
CA PRO A 653 17.64 22.14 5.49
C PRO A 653 18.75 21.82 6.50
N ALA A 654 18.53 20.84 7.38
CA ALA A 654 19.49 20.34 8.35
C ALA A 654 20.48 19.30 7.79
N GLY A 655 20.40 18.97 6.49
CA GLY A 655 21.30 18.04 5.81
C GLY A 655 20.96 16.56 5.97
N LYS A 656 19.78 16.23 6.50
CA LYS A 656 19.32 14.83 6.65
C LYS A 656 18.62 14.35 5.38
N SER A 657 18.75 13.09 5.02
CA SER A 657 17.93 12.50 3.94
C SER A 657 16.53 12.18 4.47
N VAL A 658 15.52 12.84 3.90
CA VAL A 658 14.10 12.59 4.19
C VAL A 658 13.41 12.00 2.97
N ILE A 659 12.44 11.12 3.21
CA ILE A 659 11.57 10.53 2.18
C ILE A 659 10.32 11.40 1.99
N PHE A 660 9.63 11.24 0.87
CA PHE A 660 8.40 11.98 0.57
C PHE A 660 7.16 11.13 0.78
N ARG A 661 6.81 10.89 2.04
CA ARG A 661 5.67 10.05 2.42
C ARG A 661 4.33 10.77 2.20
N PRO A 662 3.40 10.20 1.39
CA PRO A 662 2.03 10.72 1.25
C PRO A 662 1.26 10.78 2.58
N SER A 663 0.16 11.55 2.60
CA SER A 663 -0.65 11.71 3.83
C SER A 663 -1.54 10.51 4.12
N THR A 664 -1.99 9.80 3.07
CA THR A 664 -2.79 8.57 3.19
C THR A 664 -1.97 7.36 2.78
N PHE A 665 -2.40 6.17 3.20
CA PHE A 665 -1.76 4.93 2.77
C PHE A 665 -2.14 4.58 1.32
N GLY A 666 -1.16 4.05 0.59
CA GLY A 666 -1.32 3.57 -0.78
C GLY A 666 -2.02 2.23 -0.81
N LYS A 667 -3.14 2.15 -1.54
CA LYS A 667 -3.94 0.93 -1.70
C LYS A 667 -4.37 0.75 -3.15
N THR A 668 -4.69 -0.48 -3.54
CA THR A 668 -5.24 -0.73 -4.87
C THR A 668 -6.51 0.09 -5.09
N ARG A 669 -6.63 0.73 -6.25
CA ARG A 669 -7.82 1.49 -6.66
C ARG A 669 -8.98 0.56 -7.04
N ASP A 670 -8.66 -0.66 -7.44
CA ASP A 670 -9.56 -1.63 -8.03
C ASP A 670 -9.55 -2.92 -7.19
N PRO A 671 -10.39 -3.02 -6.14
CA PRO A 671 -10.33 -4.14 -5.19
C PRO A 671 -10.64 -5.50 -5.84
N TYR A 672 -11.43 -5.49 -6.92
CA TYR A 672 -11.90 -6.70 -7.62
C TYR A 672 -11.03 -7.14 -8.80
N GLN A 673 -9.97 -6.38 -9.11
CA GLN A 673 -9.00 -6.75 -10.14
C GLN A 673 -8.12 -7.89 -9.62
N GLY A 674 -8.08 -9.00 -10.34
CA GLY A 674 -7.24 -10.15 -10.02
C GLY A 674 -5.81 -9.97 -10.48
N TYR A 675 -4.88 -10.70 -9.85
CA TYR A 675 -3.45 -10.66 -10.19
C TYR A 675 -3.15 -11.09 -11.64
N GLN A 676 -3.97 -12.00 -12.18
CA GLN A 676 -3.85 -12.50 -13.56
C GLN A 676 -4.63 -11.65 -14.59
N ASP A 677 -5.45 -10.68 -14.13
CA ASP A 677 -6.14 -9.80 -15.08
C ASP A 677 -5.08 -8.95 -15.80
N PRO A 678 -5.08 -8.88 -17.14
CA PRO A 678 -3.96 -8.32 -17.89
C PRO A 678 -4.03 -6.79 -18.01
N VAL A 679 -4.01 -6.14 -16.87
CA VAL A 679 -4.24 -4.70 -16.66
C VAL A 679 -3.25 -4.18 -15.62
N LEU A 680 -2.99 -2.88 -15.64
CA LEU A 680 -2.08 -2.23 -14.72
C LEU A 680 -2.66 -2.25 -13.30
N LEU A 681 -1.82 -2.61 -12.33
CA LEU A 681 -2.10 -2.36 -10.93
C LEU A 681 -2.01 -0.85 -10.68
N LYS A 682 -3.05 -0.31 -10.05
CA LYS A 682 -3.20 1.11 -9.76
C LYS A 682 -3.18 1.31 -8.25
N ILE A 683 -2.09 1.84 -7.70
CA ILE A 683 -1.99 2.19 -6.27
C ILE A 683 -2.38 3.65 -6.10
N SER A 684 -3.50 3.89 -5.43
CA SER A 684 -4.03 5.22 -5.15
C SER A 684 -3.60 5.73 -3.78
N THR A 685 -3.17 6.99 -3.71
CA THR A 685 -2.84 7.68 -2.46
C THR A 685 -3.03 9.20 -2.61
N TYR A 686 -3.14 9.92 -1.49
CA TYR A 686 -3.40 11.35 -1.44
C TYR A 686 -2.42 12.05 -0.49
N HIS A 687 -2.03 13.27 -0.82
CA HIS A 687 -1.21 14.11 0.05
C HIS A 687 -1.79 15.51 0.21
N GLY A 688 -1.84 16.00 1.44
CA GLY A 688 -2.32 17.34 1.80
C GLY A 688 -3.75 17.36 2.33
N ALA A 689 -4.30 18.57 2.45
CA ALA A 689 -5.66 18.79 2.95
C ALA A 689 -6.72 18.33 1.94
N ALA A 690 -7.89 17.93 2.42
CA ALA A 690 -9.00 17.52 1.53
C ALA A 690 -9.32 18.61 0.49
N VAL A 691 -9.66 18.18 -0.74
CA VAL A 691 -9.98 19.02 -1.91
C VAL A 691 -8.79 19.79 -2.50
N THR A 692 -7.86 20.29 -1.69
CA THR A 692 -6.74 21.14 -2.15
C THR A 692 -5.41 20.41 -2.25
N GLY A 693 -5.30 19.22 -1.67
CA GLY A 693 -4.16 18.32 -1.82
C GLY A 693 -4.07 17.66 -3.19
N THR A 694 -3.09 16.79 -3.34
CA THR A 694 -2.74 16.12 -4.60
C THR A 694 -3.07 14.64 -4.53
N GLY A 695 -3.91 14.19 -5.46
CA GLY A 695 -4.15 12.77 -5.69
C GLY A 695 -3.02 12.17 -6.52
N MET A 696 -2.54 11.00 -6.14
CA MET A 696 -1.47 10.27 -6.84
C MET A 696 -1.93 8.87 -7.22
N LEU A 697 -1.50 8.41 -8.39
CA LEU A 697 -1.74 7.10 -8.94
C LEU A 697 -0.40 6.47 -9.34
N GLY A 698 0.07 5.52 -8.55
CA GLY A 698 1.18 4.65 -8.95
C GLY A 698 0.67 3.58 -9.90
N LEU A 699 1.21 3.53 -11.11
CA LEU A 699 0.92 2.55 -12.14
C LEU A 699 2.02 1.51 -12.16
N PHE A 700 1.65 0.23 -12.09
CA PHE A 700 2.61 -0.88 -12.07
C PHE A 700 2.16 -1.95 -13.05
N ASN A 701 3.06 -2.33 -13.96
CA ASN A 701 2.83 -3.50 -14.79
C ASN A 701 3.22 -4.76 -14.02
N THR A 702 2.23 -5.41 -13.40
CA THR A 702 2.40 -6.69 -12.70
C THR A 702 2.26 -7.89 -13.63
N THR A 703 2.09 -7.67 -14.94
CA THR A 703 1.92 -8.73 -15.94
C THR A 703 3.26 -9.12 -16.59
N SER A 704 3.32 -10.29 -17.23
CA SER A 704 4.51 -10.75 -17.99
C SER A 704 4.61 -10.16 -19.41
N ARG A 705 3.79 -9.15 -19.74
CA ARG A 705 3.76 -8.50 -21.07
C ARG A 705 3.56 -7.00 -20.98
N PRO A 706 3.87 -6.21 -22.04
CA PRO A 706 3.51 -4.79 -22.06
C PRO A 706 2.00 -4.58 -21.96
N VAL A 707 1.58 -3.57 -21.19
CA VAL A 707 0.17 -3.21 -20.99
C VAL A 707 -0.01 -1.73 -21.30
N ASN A 708 -1.12 -1.40 -21.96
CA ASN A 708 -1.53 -0.03 -22.19
C ASN A 708 -2.98 0.21 -21.76
N GLU A 709 -3.24 1.41 -21.25
CA GLU A 709 -4.56 1.81 -20.75
C GLU A 709 -4.85 3.28 -21.06
N LEU A 710 -6.13 3.59 -21.25
CA LEU A 710 -6.66 4.95 -21.20
C LEU A 710 -7.21 5.20 -19.81
N LEU A 711 -6.70 6.24 -19.15
CA LEU A 711 -7.05 6.59 -17.79
C LEU A 711 -7.83 7.90 -17.78
N HIS A 712 -8.94 7.93 -17.05
CA HIS A 712 -9.70 9.16 -16.82
C HIS A 712 -9.32 9.78 -15.46
N ILE A 713 -9.46 11.10 -15.36
CA ILE A 713 -9.05 11.82 -14.13
C ILE A 713 -9.84 11.39 -12.89
N SER A 714 -11.05 10.85 -13.03
CA SER A 714 -11.85 10.31 -11.92
C SER A 714 -11.21 9.11 -11.20
N LEU A 715 -10.13 8.54 -11.74
CA LEU A 715 -9.37 7.48 -11.07
C LEU A 715 -8.51 8.01 -9.92
N PHE A 716 -8.15 9.29 -9.95
CA PHE A 716 -7.29 9.91 -8.93
C PHE A 716 -8.08 10.18 -7.65
N PRO A 717 -7.53 9.87 -6.46
CA PRO A 717 -8.22 10.15 -5.21
C PRO A 717 -8.31 11.65 -4.95
N GLY A 718 -9.42 12.10 -4.39
CA GLY A 718 -9.62 13.49 -3.95
C GLY A 718 -9.95 14.49 -5.07
N VAL A 719 -10.06 14.07 -6.33
CA VAL A 719 -10.55 14.94 -7.41
C VAL A 719 -12.06 15.18 -7.27
N VAL A 720 -12.50 16.36 -7.69
CA VAL A 720 -13.91 16.78 -7.65
C VAL A 720 -14.32 17.45 -8.96
N GLU A 721 -15.59 17.36 -9.32
CA GLU A 721 -16.12 17.82 -10.62
C GLU A 721 -15.93 19.32 -10.87
N ALA A 722 -16.09 20.16 -9.85
CA ALA A 722 -16.06 21.62 -9.97
C ALA A 722 -14.63 22.21 -10.09
N GLN A 723 -13.60 21.39 -10.17
CA GLN A 723 -12.20 21.80 -10.08
C GLN A 723 -11.42 21.38 -11.33
N LEU A 724 -10.52 22.26 -11.78
CA LEU A 724 -9.55 21.95 -12.83
C LEU A 724 -8.27 21.36 -12.24
N TYR A 725 -7.66 20.44 -12.96
CA TYR A 725 -6.42 19.78 -12.56
C TYR A 725 -5.44 19.73 -13.72
N VAL A 726 -4.15 19.63 -13.42
CA VAL A 726 -3.16 19.12 -14.36
C VAL A 726 -2.58 17.83 -13.81
N VAL A 727 -2.34 16.84 -14.67
CA VAL A 727 -1.69 15.59 -14.28
C VAL A 727 -0.25 15.59 -14.78
N ARG A 728 0.67 15.25 -13.89
CA ARG A 728 2.10 15.11 -14.23
C ARG A 728 2.54 13.66 -14.10
N SER A 729 3.29 13.17 -15.09
CA SER A 729 4.02 11.89 -15.04
C SER A 729 5.40 12.07 -14.42
N HIS A 730 5.79 11.16 -13.52
CA HIS A 730 7.14 11.13 -12.93
C HIS A 730 8.17 10.74 -13.98
N ILE A 731 7.92 9.66 -14.72
CA ILE A 731 8.87 9.10 -15.70
C ILE A 731 9.11 10.05 -16.87
N SER A 732 8.06 10.56 -17.50
CA SER A 732 8.20 11.41 -18.69
C SER A 732 8.42 12.89 -18.37
N GLY A 733 8.01 13.35 -17.17
CA GLY A 733 7.99 14.76 -16.80
C GLY A 733 6.94 15.60 -17.54
N LEU A 734 6.13 14.99 -18.41
CA LEU A 734 5.05 15.65 -19.14
C LEU A 734 3.91 16.03 -18.19
N VAL A 735 3.28 17.16 -18.51
CA VAL A 735 2.11 17.69 -17.81
C VAL A 735 0.96 17.80 -18.82
N THR A 736 -0.21 17.30 -18.46
CA THR A 736 -1.40 17.38 -19.30
C THR A 736 -1.86 18.84 -19.45
N PRO A 737 -2.66 19.16 -20.49
CA PRO A 737 -3.55 20.31 -20.43
C PRO A 737 -4.48 20.24 -19.19
N PRO A 738 -5.11 21.35 -18.78
CA PRO A 738 -6.11 21.33 -17.72
C PRO A 738 -7.25 20.35 -18.01
N LEU A 739 -7.56 19.48 -17.05
CA LEU A 739 -8.56 18.42 -17.11
C LEU A 739 -9.67 18.65 -16.07
N GLN A 740 -10.88 18.14 -16.35
CA GLN A 740 -12.02 18.09 -15.44
C GLN A 740 -12.64 16.69 -15.43
N VAL A 741 -13.28 16.31 -14.31
CA VAL A 741 -13.93 15.00 -14.14
C VAL A 741 -15.10 14.77 -15.10
N VAL A 742 -15.71 15.84 -15.62
CA VAL A 742 -16.84 15.74 -16.55
C VAL A 742 -16.40 15.59 -18.02
N ASP A 743 -15.10 15.63 -18.30
CA ASP A 743 -14.56 15.60 -19.65
C ASP A 743 -14.18 14.18 -20.06
N TYR A 744 -14.95 13.61 -20.99
CA TYR A 744 -14.74 12.26 -21.53
C TYR A 744 -14.24 12.24 -22.97
N ARG A 745 -13.83 13.40 -23.50
CA ARG A 745 -13.30 13.49 -24.86
C ARG A 745 -11.93 12.81 -24.93
N PRO A 746 -11.50 12.30 -26.09
CA PRO A 746 -10.22 11.62 -26.21
C PRO A 746 -9.01 12.44 -25.70
N GLU A 747 -9.00 13.76 -25.89
CA GLU A 747 -7.93 14.65 -25.42
C GLU A 747 -7.86 14.82 -23.89
N SER A 748 -8.90 14.45 -23.16
CA SER A 748 -8.92 14.48 -21.69
C SER A 748 -8.49 13.17 -21.04
N LEU A 749 -8.34 12.10 -21.83
CA LEU A 749 -7.88 10.79 -21.37
C LEU A 749 -6.36 10.72 -21.37
N ILE A 750 -5.82 10.11 -20.33
CA ILE A 750 -4.39 9.96 -20.13
C ILE A 750 -3.98 8.58 -20.64
N TYR A 751 -3.12 8.55 -21.65
CA TYR A 751 -2.55 7.31 -22.15
C TYR A 751 -1.38 6.85 -21.27
N ALA A 752 -1.46 5.64 -20.75
CA ALA A 752 -0.37 4.97 -20.06
C ALA A 752 0.05 3.72 -20.83
N SER A 753 1.35 3.55 -21.05
CA SER A 753 1.93 2.33 -21.63
C SER A 753 3.17 1.96 -20.85
N LEU A 754 3.16 0.75 -20.29
CA LEU A 754 4.25 0.24 -19.46
C LEU A 754 4.69 -1.12 -20.01
N ASP A 755 6.00 -1.27 -20.26
CA ASP A 755 6.62 -2.55 -20.55
C ASP A 755 6.63 -3.44 -19.29
N VAL A 756 7.06 -4.70 -19.43
CA VAL A 756 7.22 -5.63 -18.30
C VAL A 756 8.12 -5.00 -17.25
N ARG A 757 7.76 -5.12 -15.96
CA ARG A 757 8.44 -4.45 -14.83
C ARG A 757 8.36 -2.91 -14.86
N GLY A 758 7.61 -2.35 -15.80
CA GLY A 758 7.40 -0.91 -15.93
C GLY A 758 6.54 -0.34 -14.82
N TYR A 759 6.79 0.94 -14.50
CA TYR A 759 6.01 1.72 -13.55
C TYR A 759 5.94 3.18 -13.99
N ASP A 760 4.97 3.93 -13.48
CA ASP A 760 4.98 5.41 -13.46
C ASP A 760 4.20 5.89 -12.23
N ILE A 761 4.41 7.14 -11.82
CA ILE A 761 3.60 7.81 -10.81
C ILE A 761 2.99 9.05 -11.46
N LEU A 762 1.66 9.03 -11.54
CA LEU A 762 0.88 10.17 -12.01
C LEU A 762 0.39 10.97 -10.81
N SER A 763 0.51 12.30 -10.85
CA SER A 763 0.03 13.19 -9.79
C SER A 763 -0.93 14.23 -10.35
N ALA A 764 -2.16 14.30 -9.81
CA ALA A 764 -3.19 15.25 -10.20
C ALA A 764 -3.18 16.47 -9.25
N PHE A 765 -2.70 17.60 -9.77
CA PHE A 765 -2.56 18.84 -9.03
C PHE A 765 -3.75 19.77 -9.28
N PRO A 766 -4.48 20.20 -8.23
CA PRO A 766 -5.59 21.14 -8.39
C PRO A 766 -5.07 22.52 -8.81
N LEU A 767 -5.72 23.12 -9.81
CA LEU A 767 -5.39 24.44 -10.33
C LEU A 767 -6.12 25.56 -9.58
N ARG A 768 -5.38 26.52 -9.05
CA ARG A 768 -5.95 27.77 -8.54
C ARG A 768 -6.02 28.82 -9.65
N GLY A 769 -7.22 29.34 -9.91
CA GLY A 769 -7.44 30.39 -10.90
C GLY A 769 -7.40 31.79 -10.30
N PHE A 770 -6.67 32.70 -10.95
CA PHE A 770 -6.61 34.12 -10.63
C PHE A 770 -7.03 34.94 -11.84
N VAL A 771 -8.15 35.66 -11.75
CA VAL A 771 -8.60 36.57 -12.80
C VAL A 771 -7.74 37.82 -12.74
N ARG A 772 -6.99 38.10 -13.82
CA ARG A 772 -6.11 39.28 -13.87
C ARG A 772 -6.94 40.53 -14.18
N PRO A 773 -6.88 41.59 -13.33
CA PRO A 773 -7.66 42.81 -13.56
C PRO A 773 -7.37 43.52 -14.90
N SER A 774 -6.17 43.34 -15.46
CA SER A 774 -5.73 44.02 -16.67
C SER A 774 -6.12 43.34 -17.98
N SER A 775 -6.41 42.04 -17.98
CA SER A 775 -6.68 41.28 -19.21
C SER A 775 -7.95 40.43 -19.17
N GLU A 776 -8.63 40.34 -18.03
CA GLU A 776 -9.78 39.44 -17.76
C GLU A 776 -9.49 37.94 -18.00
N GLU A 777 -8.26 37.58 -18.35
CA GLU A 777 -7.82 36.19 -18.48
C GLU A 777 -7.52 35.58 -17.09
N THR A 778 -7.92 34.32 -16.92
CA THR A 778 -7.59 33.54 -15.74
C THR A 778 -6.19 32.94 -15.87
N LEU A 779 -5.29 33.27 -14.94
CA LEU A 779 -4.04 32.57 -14.74
C LEU A 779 -4.29 31.36 -13.83
N TRP A 780 -3.99 30.16 -14.32
CA TRP A 780 -4.06 28.92 -13.57
C TRP A 780 -2.70 28.55 -13.02
N VAL A 781 -2.66 28.23 -11.72
CA VAL A 781 -1.45 27.99 -10.96
C VAL A 781 -1.57 26.69 -10.16
N ALA A 782 -0.51 25.88 -10.14
CA ALA A 782 -0.37 24.77 -9.20
C ALA A 782 1.07 24.61 -8.71
N SER A 783 1.23 24.23 -7.44
CA SER A 783 2.53 23.81 -6.89
C SER A 783 2.68 22.31 -7.16
N LEU A 784 3.72 21.93 -7.90
CA LEU A 784 3.95 20.55 -8.35
C LEU A 784 4.86 19.76 -7.39
N GLY A 785 5.26 20.37 -6.28
CA GLY A 785 6.23 19.80 -5.34
C GLY A 785 7.66 19.73 -5.90
N LEU A 786 8.46 18.79 -5.39
CA LEU A 786 9.83 18.61 -5.86
C LEU A 786 9.88 17.74 -7.12
N LEU A 787 10.39 18.30 -8.20
CA LEU A 787 10.56 17.61 -9.48
C LEU A 787 11.68 16.57 -9.42
N GLY A 788 11.55 15.52 -10.23
CA GLY A 788 12.50 14.39 -10.26
C GLY A 788 12.40 13.48 -9.04
N LYS A 789 11.42 13.69 -8.16
CA LYS A 789 11.13 12.82 -7.02
C LYS A 789 9.86 12.01 -7.28
N MET A 790 9.90 10.71 -6.97
CA MET A 790 8.82 9.76 -7.26
C MET A 790 7.48 10.20 -6.67
N SER A 791 7.47 10.58 -5.39
CA SER A 791 6.31 11.16 -4.69
C SER A 791 6.55 12.64 -4.35
N GLY A 792 7.13 13.40 -5.30
CA GLY A 792 7.55 14.79 -5.09
C GLY A 792 6.48 15.76 -4.60
N ALA A 793 5.20 15.48 -4.87
CA ALA A 793 4.08 16.23 -4.32
C ALA A 793 4.06 16.20 -2.77
N ALA A 794 4.49 15.08 -2.17
CA ALA A 794 4.54 14.89 -0.72
C ALA A 794 5.68 15.65 -0.02
N ALA A 795 6.50 16.37 -0.78
CA ALA A 795 7.46 17.32 -0.26
C ALA A 795 6.80 18.65 0.17
N VAL A 796 5.60 18.96 -0.32
CA VAL A 796 4.89 20.22 -0.01
C VAL A 796 4.16 20.07 1.32
N VAL A 797 4.65 20.75 2.36
CA VAL A 797 3.95 20.80 3.66
C VAL A 797 2.74 21.71 3.60
N SER A 798 2.91 22.88 2.98
CA SER A 798 1.85 23.85 2.74
C SER A 798 2.15 24.66 1.49
N SER A 799 1.09 25.16 0.84
CA SER A 799 1.21 26.07 -0.29
C SER A 799 0.03 27.02 -0.31
N GLU A 800 0.29 28.28 -0.05
CA GLU A 800 -0.70 29.35 -0.09
C GLU A 800 -0.50 30.19 -1.35
N MET A 801 -1.60 30.54 -2.01
CA MET A 801 -1.58 31.33 -3.24
C MET A 801 -2.57 32.50 -3.11
N THR A 802 -2.11 33.72 -3.28
CA THR A 802 -2.90 34.92 -3.02
C THR A 802 -2.75 35.95 -4.15
N LEU A 803 -3.88 36.52 -4.58
CA LEU A 803 -3.90 37.73 -5.40
C LEU A 803 -3.91 38.94 -4.47
N LEU A 804 -2.83 39.72 -4.49
CA LEU A 804 -2.73 40.95 -3.70
C LEU A 804 -3.56 42.06 -4.33
N GLU A 805 -3.92 43.08 -3.53
CA GLU A 805 -4.57 44.30 -4.00
C GLU A 805 -3.78 45.03 -5.10
N THR A 806 -2.46 44.82 -5.14
CA THR A 806 -1.56 45.35 -6.17
C THR A 806 -1.70 44.64 -7.53
N GLY A 807 -2.51 43.58 -7.63
CA GLY A 807 -2.63 42.73 -8.81
C GLY A 807 -1.53 41.67 -8.95
N ARG A 808 -0.57 41.64 -8.02
CA ARG A 808 0.50 40.62 -7.97
C ARG A 808 -0.03 39.32 -7.40
N ILE A 809 0.46 38.20 -7.94
CA ILE A 809 0.17 36.87 -7.39
C ILE A 809 1.36 36.42 -6.56
N GLU A 810 1.12 36.04 -5.31
CA GLU A 810 2.11 35.47 -4.43
C GLU A 810 1.82 34.00 -4.17
N ILE A 811 2.85 33.17 -4.28
CA ILE A 811 2.84 31.75 -3.93
C ILE A 811 3.86 31.57 -2.82
N VAL A 812 3.40 31.13 -1.65
CA VAL A 812 4.25 30.82 -0.51
C VAL A 812 4.14 29.33 -0.24
N SER A 813 5.22 28.59 -0.44
CA SER A 813 5.26 27.15 -0.19
C SER A 813 6.28 26.80 0.87
N SER A 814 5.92 25.91 1.79
CA SER A 814 6.83 25.28 2.74
C SER A 814 7.14 23.87 2.27
N LEU A 815 8.43 23.52 2.16
CA LEU A 815 8.88 22.22 1.66
C LEU A 815 9.72 21.48 2.71
N LYS A 816 9.60 20.15 2.75
CA LYS A 816 10.35 19.26 3.66
C LYS A 816 11.84 19.14 3.32
N ALA A 817 12.19 19.38 2.06
CA ALA A 817 13.53 19.17 1.55
C ALA A 817 13.93 20.20 0.50
N LEU A 818 15.23 20.34 0.31
CA LEU A 818 15.84 21.11 -0.76
C LEU A 818 15.86 20.28 -2.05
N GLY A 819 15.52 20.92 -3.17
CA GLY A 819 15.49 20.29 -4.49
C GLY A 819 14.95 21.27 -5.53
N VAL A 820 14.52 20.75 -6.68
CA VAL A 820 13.91 21.58 -7.73
C VAL A 820 12.40 21.67 -7.49
N TRP A 821 11.92 22.83 -7.03
CA TRP A 821 10.49 23.07 -6.87
C TRP A 821 9.85 23.41 -8.20
N GLY A 822 8.82 22.65 -8.58
CA GLY A 822 8.06 22.85 -9.81
C GLY A 822 6.79 23.65 -9.58
N ILE A 823 6.52 24.60 -10.47
CA ILE A 823 5.28 25.40 -10.45
C ILE A 823 4.68 25.38 -11.85
N TYR A 824 3.42 24.95 -11.95
CA TYR A 824 2.65 25.11 -13.18
C TYR A 824 2.09 26.52 -13.26
N LEU A 825 2.30 27.18 -14.40
CA LEU A 825 1.77 28.49 -14.73
C LEU A 825 1.22 28.46 -16.16
N SER A 826 -0.10 28.62 -16.31
CA SER A 826 -0.74 28.54 -17.64
C SER A 826 -0.20 29.55 -18.65
N ASN A 827 0.28 30.71 -18.19
CA ASN A 827 0.85 31.76 -19.04
C ASN A 827 2.39 31.78 -19.10
N LEU A 828 3.10 30.77 -18.56
CA LEU A 828 4.57 30.78 -18.59
C LEU A 828 5.17 30.97 -20.00
N PRO A 829 4.63 30.39 -21.08
CA PRO A 829 5.14 30.61 -22.43
C PRO A 829 5.13 32.08 -22.86
N SER A 830 4.12 32.86 -22.42
CA SER A 830 4.05 34.29 -22.72
C SER A 830 4.91 35.15 -21.78
N LEU A 831 5.19 34.68 -20.56
CA LEU A 831 6.12 35.31 -19.62
C LEU A 831 7.60 35.07 -19.98
N LYS A 832 7.91 34.00 -20.72
CA LYS A 832 9.28 33.59 -21.04
C LYS A 832 10.19 34.72 -21.55
N PRO A 833 9.77 35.63 -22.46
CA PRO A 833 10.64 36.70 -22.96
C PRO A 833 11.06 37.73 -21.90
N SER A 834 10.31 37.87 -20.81
CA SER A 834 10.52 38.87 -19.76
C SER A 834 10.66 38.25 -18.36
N LEU A 835 10.93 36.93 -18.27
CA LEU A 835 10.86 36.15 -17.04
C LEU A 835 11.61 36.81 -15.88
N GLU A 836 12.87 37.22 -16.08
CA GLU A 836 13.69 37.85 -15.03
C GLU A 836 13.07 39.11 -14.42
N SER A 837 12.37 39.91 -15.24
CA SER A 837 11.65 41.10 -14.76
C SER A 837 10.23 40.81 -14.26
N SER A 838 9.67 39.64 -14.56
CA SER A 838 8.29 39.28 -14.28
C SER A 838 8.11 38.43 -13.02
N ILE A 839 9.18 37.91 -12.44
CA ILE A 839 9.13 37.12 -11.20
C ILE A 839 10.16 37.58 -10.17
N LEU A 840 9.81 37.44 -8.90
CA LEU A 840 10.72 37.61 -7.77
C LEU A 840 10.60 36.39 -6.86
N ILE A 841 11.70 35.68 -6.64
CA ILE A 841 11.71 34.50 -5.77
C ILE A 841 12.64 34.75 -4.59
N THR A 842 12.17 34.43 -3.39
CA THR A 842 12.95 34.56 -2.17
C THR A 842 12.92 33.29 -1.33
N ILE A 843 14.04 33.00 -0.66
CA ILE A 843 14.18 32.00 0.40
C ILE A 843 14.62 32.74 1.66
N LEU A 844 13.88 32.60 2.76
CA LEU A 844 14.14 33.33 4.01
C LEU A 844 14.32 34.85 3.81
N GLY A 845 13.54 35.43 2.88
CA GLY A 845 13.58 36.85 2.52
C GLY A 845 14.76 37.28 1.64
N GLN A 846 15.69 36.38 1.30
CA GLN A 846 16.79 36.65 0.38
C GLN A 846 16.42 36.28 -1.05
N VAL A 847 16.69 37.18 -2.00
CA VAL A 847 16.44 36.93 -3.43
C VAL A 847 17.37 35.83 -3.93
N ILE A 848 16.82 34.83 -4.61
CA ILE A 848 17.62 33.74 -5.14
C ILE A 848 18.37 34.16 -6.42
N PRO A 849 19.52 33.55 -6.72
CA PRO A 849 20.21 33.76 -7.98
C PRO A 849 19.34 33.35 -9.18
N PHE A 850 19.22 34.20 -10.19
CA PHE A 850 18.45 33.87 -11.41
C PHE A 850 18.89 32.56 -12.11
N PRO A 851 20.18 32.14 -12.09
CA PRO A 851 20.59 30.83 -12.59
C PRO A 851 19.97 29.61 -11.87
N ALA A 852 19.34 29.79 -10.71
CA ALA A 852 18.55 28.76 -10.04
C ALA A 852 17.13 28.63 -10.61
N ILE A 853 16.78 29.42 -11.64
CA ILE A 853 15.46 29.43 -12.24
C ILE A 853 15.56 28.96 -13.70
N SER A 854 14.72 28.00 -14.08
CA SER A 854 14.60 27.51 -15.46
C SER A 854 13.15 27.24 -15.84
N ILE A 855 12.90 27.07 -17.14
CA ILE A 855 11.66 26.52 -17.66
C ILE A 855 11.92 25.05 -18.01
N ASN A 856 11.04 24.16 -17.56
CA ASN A 856 11.19 22.73 -17.81
C ASN A 856 11.28 22.44 -19.31
N LYS A 857 12.22 21.55 -19.68
CA LYS A 857 12.51 21.24 -21.09
C LYS A 857 11.39 20.48 -21.80
N HIS A 858 10.58 19.73 -21.06
CA HIS A 858 9.54 18.85 -21.59
C HIS A 858 8.13 19.48 -21.47
N SER A 859 7.94 20.40 -20.52
CA SER A 859 6.66 21.03 -20.22
C SER A 859 6.82 22.57 -20.14
N PRO A 860 6.50 23.33 -21.22
CA PRO A 860 6.77 24.77 -21.30
C PRO A 860 5.95 25.64 -20.32
N HIS A 861 4.96 25.03 -19.65
CA HIS A 861 4.15 25.64 -18.59
C HIS A 861 4.70 25.42 -17.17
N VAL A 862 5.84 24.74 -17.02
CA VAL A 862 6.45 24.44 -15.71
C VAL A 862 7.69 25.30 -15.48
N LEU A 863 7.62 26.12 -14.44
CA LEU A 863 8.76 26.86 -13.87
C LEU A 863 9.49 25.94 -12.89
N GLU A 864 10.81 25.93 -12.96
CA GLU A 864 11.70 25.16 -12.10
C GLU A 864 12.50 26.12 -11.23
N VAL A 865 12.51 25.87 -9.93
CA VAL A 865 13.24 26.67 -8.94
C VAL A 865 14.17 25.74 -8.17
N ASP A 866 15.46 25.77 -8.46
CA ASP A 866 16.50 24.97 -7.79
C ASP A 866 16.83 25.54 -6.42
N ILE A 867 16.05 25.12 -5.42
CA ILE A 867 16.18 25.55 -4.03
C ILE A 867 17.49 25.06 -3.43
N LEU A 868 17.96 23.86 -3.80
CA LEU A 868 19.22 23.32 -3.28
C LEU A 868 20.42 24.15 -3.74
N ARG A 869 20.45 24.51 -5.03
CA ARG A 869 21.46 25.41 -5.57
C ARG A 869 21.40 26.77 -4.91
N ALA A 870 20.22 27.39 -4.85
CA ALA A 870 20.04 28.70 -4.23
C ALA A 870 20.46 28.71 -2.75
N TRP A 871 20.09 27.66 -2.01
CA TRP A 871 20.47 27.48 -0.60
C TRP A 871 21.99 27.45 -0.42
N THR A 872 22.68 26.72 -1.30
CA THR A 872 24.13 26.57 -1.28
C THR A 872 24.85 27.87 -1.66
N GLU A 873 24.45 28.50 -2.78
CA GLU A 873 25.09 29.74 -3.28
C GLU A 873 24.88 30.92 -2.32
N LEU A 874 23.74 31.00 -1.64
CA LEU A 874 23.45 32.04 -0.64
C LEU A 874 24.06 31.73 0.74
N GLY A 875 24.62 30.53 0.95
CA GLY A 875 25.19 30.13 2.24
C GLY A 875 24.16 30.07 3.37
N LEU A 876 22.91 29.70 3.06
CA LEU A 876 21.82 29.64 4.04
C LEU A 876 22.04 28.51 5.05
N LYS A 877 21.47 28.68 6.24
CA LYS A 877 21.55 27.70 7.34
C LYS A 877 20.15 27.38 7.85
N ALA A 878 19.98 26.15 8.32
CA ALA A 878 18.72 25.71 8.93
C ALA A 878 18.37 26.62 10.12
N GLY A 879 17.09 26.98 10.20
CA GLY A 879 16.53 27.62 11.39
C GLY A 879 16.08 26.58 12.43
N TYR A 880 15.10 26.94 13.24
CA TYR A 880 14.45 25.99 14.16
C TYR A 880 13.53 24.97 13.46
N SER A 881 13.09 25.28 12.23
CA SER A 881 12.27 24.38 11.41
C SER A 881 13.15 23.55 10.47
N ASN A 882 12.77 22.28 10.27
CA ASN A 882 13.31 21.40 9.23
C ASN A 882 12.67 21.63 7.86
N GLU A 883 11.87 22.68 7.70
CA GLU A 883 11.23 23.06 6.44
C GLU A 883 11.90 24.27 5.81
N VAL A 884 11.82 24.37 4.49
CA VAL A 884 12.23 25.56 3.73
C VAL A 884 11.01 26.28 3.18
N GLN A 885 10.82 27.54 3.59
CA GLN A 885 9.81 28.40 3.00
C GLN A 885 10.39 29.13 1.78
N VAL A 886 9.69 29.02 0.66
CA VAL A 886 10.00 29.71 -0.59
C VAL A 886 8.81 30.54 -1.00
N LYS A 887 9.07 31.79 -1.42
CA LYS A 887 8.06 32.72 -1.89
C LYS A 887 8.36 33.12 -3.33
N LEU A 888 7.40 32.88 -4.22
CA LEU A 888 7.38 33.36 -5.61
C LEU A 888 6.33 34.46 -5.73
N SER A 889 6.75 35.64 -6.17
CA SER A 889 5.87 36.75 -6.57
C SER A 889 5.90 36.89 -8.09
N ILE A 890 4.73 36.81 -8.72
CA ILE A 890 4.56 37.10 -10.15
C ILE A 890 4.17 38.57 -10.26
N LEU A 891 5.04 39.35 -10.89
CA LEU A 891 4.90 40.78 -11.10
C LEU A 891 4.02 41.03 -12.32
N SER A 892 3.09 42.00 -12.18
CA SER A 892 2.08 42.37 -13.17
C SER A 892 2.67 42.89 -14.47
#